data_AF-A0A974D9B7-F1
#
_entry.id   AF-A0A974D9B7-F1
#
_cell.length_a   1.000
_cell.length_b   1.000
_cell.length_c   1.000
_cell.angle_alpha   90.00
_cell.angle_beta   90.00
_cell.angle_gamma   90.00
#
_symmetry.space_group_name_H-M   'P 1'
#
loop_
_entity.id
_entity.type
_entity.pdbx_description
1 polymer ?
#
loop_
_entity_poly.entity_id
_entity_poly.type
_entity_poly.pdbx_seq_one_letter_code
_entity_poly.pdbx_strand_id
1 'polypeptide(L)'
;MILIHVPYSPGITDTFNIDTKKPRIISGSKDAFFGYTVQQHQIAGKKWLVVGAPFDVNGPQKTGDIYKCSVTNDTSNDCTKLGIGRVTLSNISERKDNMRLGMSLVTNPKDNSFVACSPLWSHECGSSFYTTGMCSRVNANFRFSRIVAPALQRCPTFMDIVIVLDGSNSIYPWVEVQSFLISILQKFYIAPGQIQVGVLQYGESVVHEFYLNNYRSVTDVVEAAKRIEQRGGTETRTALGIEKAVTEAFQHGGRKGAKKVMIVITDGESHDSPDLQRVIESSEKDNITRYAVAVLGYYNRRGINPEAFLNEIKYIASDPDDKHFFNVTDEAALKDIVDALGERIFSLEGGTNKNETSFGLEMSQAGFSSHVVEDGILLGAVGAYDWNGAVLKETSSGKVIPRRESYLKEFPDELKNHGAYLGYTVTSVMTWQRVRIYIAGAPRFNHTGKVITFTMDGTENLTIHQALKGDQIGSYFGGEMDSVDVDGDGVTDILLVGAPMYFMDGWERGRVSVYVLRERQFIHNGFLQDLDSFQNSRFGSSIAAVPDLNQDSYNDVVVGAPLENDHRGAIYIFHGLRKNILKKYKQRISAADLAPDLVYFGCNIHGEMDMNEDGLVDLAVGSMGNAVLLWTRSVVNINATMHFDPPKINIFNKDCNRNGREATCMSAFICFFPMFKAEQFQGQSVAIKYNVTIDERRYIPRAVIDDIGGDKHFVKTIRASSGHSQCQQLNFHVLDTADYVKPITFNLEYELAFSDQGPVLEEDWPTSLKVSVPFWNGCNQDERCVPDLYLDVKHDIPTAMEFCQRFLYRTLTACAEFTSAFDNSVFIIQRSRRRVALEVVLENRGENAYSTMLNISHSQNLQFASLITKEDSDVKIECKSDERFPHTKICNVSYPFFRAKAKVTFRLDFEFSKYQFLPYLQVHLSAGSDSEELESTRFDNEVLLDFHLKYESDLLFTRHSSLDQYEITSEGSAGGYNAIGPPFNCTFKIQNLGFFPEDIHLRITLPVATRGGNRLLFLHSLTSDQENADCSIWGNNTDYRRKPSEEDLSRVPQLNHSNCDVISIDCVLNLASNQEASFILHGDIWSKSLRVVNFRSVSLVVFAALQRKFQSPFIFLEEVPIRQITFDISKQEEWEVPIWVIITSTLGGLLLLALLVLALWKLGFFKRSHHEREEEDKDME
;
A
#
# COMPACT_ATOMS: atom_id res chain seq x y z
N MET A 1 -40.24 -32.00 16.63
CA MET A 1 -40.54 -30.57 16.91
C MET A 1 -39.65 -29.76 15.99
N ILE A 2 -40.22 -29.21 14.92
CA ILE A 2 -39.52 -28.35 13.97
C ILE A 2 -39.50 -26.96 14.61
N LEU A 3 -38.32 -26.50 15.05
CA LEU A 3 -38.11 -25.14 15.51
C LEU A 3 -37.97 -24.24 14.28
N ILE A 4 -39.07 -23.57 13.95
CA ILE A 4 -39.11 -22.51 12.95
C ILE A 4 -38.36 -21.33 13.57
N HIS A 5 -37.16 -21.04 13.07
CA HIS A 5 -36.54 -19.74 13.25
C HIS A 5 -37.44 -18.69 12.57
N VAL A 6 -38.07 -17.85 13.38
CA VAL A 6 -38.67 -16.60 12.91
C VAL A 6 -37.50 -15.66 12.61
N PRO A 7 -37.29 -15.23 11.36
CA PRO A 7 -36.28 -14.23 11.06
C PRO A 7 -36.69 -12.90 11.69
N TYR A 8 -35.73 -12.23 12.33
CA TYR A 8 -35.84 -10.81 12.67
C TYR A 8 -36.24 -10.03 11.42
N SER A 9 -37.25 -9.17 11.57
CA SER A 9 -37.62 -8.18 10.55
C SER A 9 -36.39 -7.33 10.18
N PRO A 10 -36.03 -7.19 8.90
CA PRO A 10 -34.97 -6.29 8.47
C PRO A 10 -35.46 -4.85 8.59
N GLY A 11 -35.19 -4.21 9.72
CA GLY A 11 -35.31 -2.76 9.86
C GLY A 11 -34.12 -2.09 9.19
N ILE A 12 -34.27 -1.75 7.90
CA ILE A 12 -33.65 -0.64 7.17
C ILE A 12 -32.41 -0.02 7.85
N THR A 13 -31.21 -0.51 7.52
CA THR A 13 -29.93 0.17 7.80
C THR A 13 -29.09 0.13 6.53
N ASP A 14 -29.44 0.95 5.52
CA ASP A 14 -28.68 1.07 4.25
C ASP A 14 -28.73 2.49 3.66
N THR A 15 -28.78 3.53 4.50
CA THR A 15 -28.57 4.91 4.03
C THR A 15 -27.91 5.72 5.13
N PHE A 16 -26.67 6.18 4.96
CA PHE A 16 -26.18 7.31 5.73
C PHE A 16 -26.06 8.51 4.79
N ASN A 17 -26.97 9.45 5.01
CA ASN A 17 -27.13 10.81 4.49
C ASN A 17 -26.98 11.18 2.99
N ILE A 18 -26.49 10.37 2.04
CA ILE A 18 -26.66 10.69 0.61
C ILE A 18 -28.04 10.25 0.13
N ASP A 19 -28.79 11.17 -0.50
CA ASP A 19 -30.13 10.93 -1.02
C ASP A 19 -30.10 10.11 -2.33
N THR A 20 -30.54 8.86 -2.22
CA THR A 20 -30.71 7.95 -3.36
C THR A 20 -32.10 8.01 -3.98
N LYS A 21 -33.07 8.69 -3.36
CA LYS A 21 -34.48 8.70 -3.81
C LYS A 21 -34.76 9.78 -4.84
N LYS A 22 -34.02 10.89 -4.81
CA LYS A 22 -34.19 12.03 -5.73
C LYS A 22 -32.89 12.42 -6.45
N PRO A 23 -32.16 11.48 -7.08
CA PRO A 23 -30.96 11.83 -7.82
C PRO A 23 -31.32 12.71 -9.03
N ARG A 24 -30.40 13.57 -9.45
CA ARG A 24 -30.51 14.29 -10.72
C ARG A 24 -29.63 13.60 -11.76
N ILE A 25 -30.27 12.93 -12.72
CA ILE A 25 -29.60 12.19 -13.79
C ILE A 25 -29.63 13.03 -15.06
N ILE A 26 -28.46 13.39 -15.55
CA ILE A 26 -28.24 14.16 -16.76
C ILE A 26 -27.82 13.20 -17.87
N SER A 27 -28.70 12.98 -18.85
CA SER A 27 -28.43 12.05 -19.94
C SER A 27 -27.69 12.69 -21.11
N GLY A 28 -26.81 11.91 -21.74
CA GLY A 28 -26.07 12.27 -22.94
C GLY A 28 -25.89 11.07 -23.88
N SER A 29 -24.98 11.17 -24.83
CA SER A 29 -24.75 10.10 -25.81
C SER A 29 -23.90 8.96 -25.23
N LYS A 30 -24.44 7.73 -25.26
CA LYS A 30 -23.70 6.51 -24.91
C LYS A 30 -22.52 6.25 -25.87
N ASP A 31 -22.73 6.47 -27.17
CA ASP A 31 -21.69 6.31 -28.20
C ASP A 31 -20.53 7.28 -28.02
N ALA A 32 -20.81 8.48 -27.49
CA ALA A 32 -19.79 9.47 -27.18
C ALA A 32 -19.07 9.21 -25.85
N PHE A 33 -19.51 8.22 -25.07
CA PHE A 33 -19.08 7.98 -23.69
C PHE A 33 -19.26 9.25 -22.83
N PHE A 34 -20.38 9.95 -23.00
CA PHE A 34 -20.73 11.06 -22.12
C PHE A 34 -20.76 10.57 -20.68
N GLY A 35 -20.16 11.31 -19.74
CA GLY A 35 -20.04 10.89 -18.34
C GLY A 35 -18.73 10.16 -18.01
N TYR A 36 -17.79 10.06 -18.96
CA TYR A 36 -16.48 9.45 -18.73
C TYR A 36 -15.65 10.19 -17.67
N THR A 37 -15.69 11.53 -17.70
CA THR A 37 -15.19 12.39 -16.62
C THR A 37 -16.27 13.38 -16.22
N VAL A 38 -16.37 13.68 -14.94
CA VAL A 38 -17.31 14.65 -14.37
C VAL A 38 -16.57 15.58 -13.41
N GLN A 39 -16.87 16.86 -13.46
CA GLN A 39 -16.29 17.87 -12.58
C GLN A 39 -17.35 18.92 -12.25
N GLN A 40 -17.43 19.30 -10.98
CA GLN A 40 -18.30 20.39 -10.53
C GLN A 40 -17.65 21.74 -10.83
N HIS A 41 -18.44 22.73 -11.26
CA HIS A 41 -17.92 24.03 -11.71
C HIS A 41 -18.89 25.16 -11.38
N GLN A 42 -18.37 26.37 -11.16
CA GLN A 42 -19.18 27.53 -10.83
C GLN A 42 -18.82 28.78 -11.65
N ILE A 43 -19.83 29.54 -12.04
CA ILE A 43 -19.70 30.81 -12.76
C ILE A 43 -20.57 31.87 -12.12
N ALA A 44 -19.95 32.90 -11.54
CA ALA A 44 -20.65 34.05 -10.96
C ALA A 44 -21.85 33.63 -10.07
N GLY A 45 -21.64 32.63 -9.22
CA GLY A 45 -22.69 32.05 -8.37
C GLY A 45 -23.34 30.78 -8.95
N LYS A 46 -23.56 30.70 -10.26
CA LYS A 46 -24.31 29.58 -10.89
C LYS A 46 -23.51 28.29 -10.96
N LYS A 47 -24.13 27.18 -10.57
CA LYS A 47 -23.56 25.83 -10.55
C LYS A 47 -23.74 25.11 -11.89
N TRP A 48 -22.68 24.44 -12.34
CA TRP A 48 -22.60 23.71 -13.60
C TRP A 48 -21.87 22.39 -13.38
N LEU A 49 -22.24 21.40 -14.17
CA LEU A 49 -21.47 20.18 -14.30
C LEU A 49 -20.70 20.21 -15.62
N VAL A 50 -19.41 19.93 -15.57
CA VAL A 50 -18.53 19.78 -16.74
C VAL A 50 -18.33 18.30 -16.98
N VAL A 51 -18.67 17.84 -18.19
CA VAL A 51 -18.71 16.41 -18.52
C VAL A 51 -17.88 16.12 -19.75
N GLY A 52 -16.93 15.19 -19.65
CA GLY A 52 -16.15 14.70 -20.77
C GLY A 52 -16.87 13.63 -21.58
N ALA A 53 -16.70 13.69 -22.90
CA ALA A 53 -17.22 12.72 -23.87
C ALA A 53 -16.13 12.39 -24.91
N PRO A 54 -15.16 11.51 -24.58
CA PRO A 54 -13.97 11.29 -25.40
C PRO A 54 -14.21 10.63 -26.77
N PHE A 55 -15.41 10.09 -27.02
CA PHE A 55 -15.77 9.48 -28.31
C PHE A 55 -16.69 10.35 -29.16
N ASP A 56 -16.93 11.60 -28.73
CA ASP A 56 -17.78 12.53 -29.46
C ASP A 56 -17.20 12.93 -30.84
N VAL A 57 -18.09 13.30 -31.77
CA VAL A 57 -17.80 13.69 -33.15
C VAL A 57 -17.92 15.21 -33.31
N ASN A 58 -16.91 15.83 -33.90
CA ASN A 58 -16.92 17.24 -34.31
C ASN A 58 -16.72 17.34 -35.83
N GLY A 59 -17.80 17.61 -36.57
CA GLY A 59 -17.77 17.56 -38.03
C GLY A 59 -17.58 16.11 -38.53
N PRO A 60 -16.61 15.81 -39.41
CA PRO A 60 -16.33 14.44 -39.84
C PRO A 60 -15.39 13.66 -38.89
N GLN A 61 -14.82 14.29 -37.86
CA GLN A 61 -13.75 13.70 -37.03
C GLN A 61 -14.23 13.32 -35.62
N LYS A 62 -13.79 12.17 -35.11
CA LYS A 62 -14.04 11.71 -33.72
C LYS A 62 -13.04 12.31 -32.74
N THR A 63 -13.15 13.62 -32.51
CA THR A 63 -12.19 14.35 -31.67
C THR A 63 -12.42 14.17 -30.15
N GLY A 64 -13.62 13.82 -29.72
CA GLY A 64 -14.08 14.01 -28.34
C GLY A 64 -14.44 15.48 -28.04
N ASP A 65 -15.15 15.73 -26.94
CA ASP A 65 -15.47 17.09 -26.49
C ASP A 65 -15.84 17.15 -25.00
N ILE A 66 -16.05 18.38 -24.52
CA ILE A 66 -16.53 18.71 -23.19
C ILE A 66 -17.91 19.35 -23.29
N TYR A 67 -18.79 18.99 -22.35
CA TYR A 67 -20.12 19.55 -22.17
C TYR A 67 -20.18 20.37 -20.89
N LYS A 68 -20.96 21.45 -20.91
CA LYS A 68 -21.44 22.14 -19.70
C LYS A 68 -22.92 21.84 -19.53
N CYS A 69 -23.31 21.44 -18.33
CA CYS A 69 -24.68 21.05 -18.01
C CYS A 69 -25.19 21.88 -16.84
N SER A 70 -26.36 22.49 -17.00
CA SER A 70 -26.98 23.30 -15.95
C SER A 70 -27.52 22.42 -14.83
N VAL A 71 -27.39 22.88 -13.58
CA VAL A 71 -27.93 22.20 -12.38
C VAL A 71 -29.26 22.77 -11.90
N THR A 72 -29.70 23.94 -12.40
CA THR A 72 -30.85 24.66 -11.82
C THR A 72 -32.19 24.47 -12.54
N ASN A 73 -32.24 23.81 -13.70
CA ASN A 73 -33.50 23.58 -14.43
C ASN A 73 -33.95 22.11 -14.29
N ASP A 74 -35.12 21.87 -13.71
CA ASP A 74 -35.72 20.54 -13.55
C ASP A 74 -36.42 20.01 -14.83
N THR A 75 -36.60 20.86 -15.84
CA THR A 75 -37.45 20.57 -17.00
C THR A 75 -36.71 20.41 -18.33
N SER A 76 -35.42 20.73 -18.41
CA SER A 76 -34.60 20.58 -19.63
C SER A 76 -33.22 20.01 -19.31
N ASN A 77 -32.83 18.91 -19.99
CA ASN A 77 -31.45 18.43 -20.04
C ASN A 77 -30.59 19.41 -20.87
N ASP A 78 -30.36 20.62 -20.33
CA ASP A 78 -29.56 21.67 -20.95
C ASP A 78 -28.06 21.41 -20.77
N CYS A 79 -27.58 20.34 -21.43
CA CYS A 79 -26.16 20.14 -21.69
C CYS A 79 -25.80 20.74 -23.04
N THR A 80 -24.79 21.60 -23.04
CA THR A 80 -24.30 22.24 -24.27
C THR A 80 -22.83 21.92 -24.48
N LYS A 81 -22.51 21.54 -25.71
CA LYS A 81 -21.15 21.24 -26.13
C LYS A 81 -20.32 22.53 -26.17
N LEU A 82 -19.08 22.47 -25.67
CA LEU A 82 -18.17 23.63 -25.66
C LEU A 82 -17.42 23.83 -26.99
N GLY A 83 -17.30 22.79 -27.82
CA GLY A 83 -16.65 22.87 -29.13
C GLY A 83 -15.12 23.02 -29.05
N ILE A 84 -14.50 22.55 -27.97
CA ILE A 84 -13.07 22.73 -27.70
C ILE A 84 -12.23 21.90 -28.69
N GLY A 85 -12.75 20.76 -29.17
CA GLY A 85 -12.05 19.91 -30.15
C GLY A 85 -11.72 20.61 -31.48
N ARG A 86 -12.34 21.76 -31.77
CA ARG A 86 -12.08 22.56 -32.99
C ARG A 86 -10.79 23.38 -32.93
N VAL A 87 -10.20 23.61 -31.75
CA VAL A 87 -9.01 24.45 -31.56
C VAL A 87 -7.78 23.85 -32.24
N THR A 88 -7.12 24.57 -33.15
CA THR A 88 -5.93 24.10 -33.93
C THR A 88 -4.66 24.85 -33.54
N LEU A 89 -3.50 24.20 -33.59
CA LEU A 89 -2.18 24.85 -33.56
C LEU A 89 -1.82 25.41 -34.94
N SER A 90 -1.18 26.58 -34.96
CA SER A 90 -0.62 27.16 -36.19
C SER A 90 0.73 26.52 -36.54
N ASN A 91 1.00 26.35 -37.84
CA ASN A 91 2.29 25.88 -38.41
C ASN A 91 2.61 24.38 -38.21
N ILE A 92 1.60 23.53 -38.01
CA ILE A 92 1.76 22.08 -37.86
C ILE A 92 0.63 21.37 -38.64
N SER A 93 0.92 20.27 -39.31
CA SER A 93 -0.09 19.40 -39.92
C SER A 93 -0.66 18.47 -38.83
N GLU A 94 -1.88 18.77 -38.37
CA GLU A 94 -2.51 18.08 -37.24
C GLU A 94 -3.40 16.92 -37.72
N ARG A 95 -3.39 15.82 -36.95
CA ARG A 95 -4.36 14.74 -37.07
C ARG A 95 -5.19 14.64 -35.79
N LYS A 96 -6.40 15.18 -35.87
CA LYS A 96 -7.34 15.28 -34.74
C LYS A 96 -8.29 14.10 -34.58
N ASP A 97 -8.40 13.26 -35.59
CA ASP A 97 -9.30 12.11 -35.51
C ASP A 97 -8.84 11.14 -34.41
N ASN A 98 -9.76 10.74 -33.54
CA ASN A 98 -9.53 9.91 -32.36
C ASN A 98 -8.59 10.51 -31.29
N MET A 99 -8.47 11.85 -31.19
CA MET A 99 -7.62 12.50 -30.17
C MET A 99 -8.10 12.34 -28.70
N ARG A 100 -9.36 11.90 -28.49
CA ARG A 100 -9.99 11.61 -27.18
C ARG A 100 -10.04 12.79 -26.21
N LEU A 101 -10.45 13.97 -26.66
CA LEU A 101 -10.68 15.12 -25.79
C LEU A 101 -11.74 14.81 -24.71
N GLY A 102 -11.38 15.07 -23.44
CA GLY A 102 -12.25 14.81 -22.29
C GLY A 102 -12.00 13.48 -21.59
N MET A 103 -10.94 12.76 -21.99
CA MET A 103 -10.46 11.58 -21.28
C MET A 103 -9.81 11.95 -19.93
N SER A 104 -9.10 13.08 -19.85
CA SER A 104 -8.64 13.67 -18.60
C SER A 104 -9.16 15.09 -18.48
N LEU A 105 -9.71 15.41 -17.30
CA LEU A 105 -10.35 16.67 -16.99
C LEU A 105 -10.04 17.00 -15.53
N VAL A 106 -9.55 18.20 -15.26
CA VAL A 106 -9.26 18.66 -13.88
C VAL A 106 -9.66 20.13 -13.74
N THR A 107 -10.33 20.46 -12.65
CA THR A 107 -10.70 21.83 -12.29
C THR A 107 -9.63 22.48 -11.42
N ASN A 108 -9.55 23.80 -11.48
CA ASN A 108 -8.70 24.62 -10.62
C ASN A 108 -9.59 25.45 -9.69
N PRO A 109 -9.73 25.06 -8.41
CA PRO A 109 -10.64 25.74 -7.48
C PRO A 109 -10.21 27.20 -7.20
N LYS A 110 -8.94 27.57 -7.43
CA LYS A 110 -8.45 28.93 -7.15
C LYS A 110 -9.00 30.00 -8.09
N ASP A 111 -9.18 29.66 -9.36
CA ASP A 111 -9.64 30.61 -10.40
C ASP A 111 -10.87 30.11 -11.16
N ASN A 112 -11.46 29.00 -10.70
CA ASN A 112 -12.55 28.29 -11.36
C ASN A 112 -12.26 28.02 -12.85
N SER A 113 -11.00 27.80 -13.24
CA SER A 113 -10.67 27.33 -14.59
C SER A 113 -10.61 25.80 -14.62
N PHE A 114 -10.56 25.20 -15.81
CA PHE A 114 -10.30 23.77 -15.93
C PHE A 114 -9.39 23.46 -17.11
N VAL A 115 -8.82 22.27 -17.09
CA VAL A 115 -7.94 21.75 -18.13
C VAL A 115 -8.55 20.47 -18.66
N ALA A 116 -8.77 20.41 -19.98
CA ALA A 116 -9.25 19.24 -20.68
C ALA A 116 -8.18 18.72 -21.63
N CYS A 117 -7.83 17.44 -21.53
CA CYS A 117 -6.75 16.85 -22.30
C CYS A 117 -7.25 15.86 -23.38
N SER A 118 -6.42 15.73 -24.41
CA SER A 118 -6.54 14.88 -25.59
C SER A 118 -5.23 14.12 -25.77
N PRO A 119 -5.02 13.04 -24.99
CA PRO A 119 -3.74 12.35 -24.95
C PRO A 119 -3.37 11.67 -26.27
N LEU A 120 -4.37 11.36 -27.12
CA LEU A 120 -4.14 10.75 -28.44
C LEU A 120 -4.11 11.77 -29.58
N TRP A 121 -3.98 13.06 -29.26
CA TRP A 121 -3.72 14.05 -30.30
C TRP A 121 -2.36 13.78 -30.95
N SER A 122 -2.34 13.86 -32.29
CA SER A 122 -1.15 13.57 -33.08
C SER A 122 -0.90 14.63 -34.16
N HIS A 123 0.35 14.72 -34.59
CA HIS A 123 0.77 15.54 -35.71
C HIS A 123 1.66 14.75 -36.66
N GLU A 124 1.69 15.17 -37.91
CA GLU A 124 2.48 14.52 -38.97
C GLU A 124 3.93 15.01 -38.91
N CYS A 125 4.85 14.04 -38.90
CA CYS A 125 6.29 14.24 -39.00
C CYS A 125 6.86 13.24 -40.01
N GLY A 126 7.19 13.70 -41.22
CA GLY A 126 7.63 12.77 -42.25
C GLY A 126 6.47 11.97 -42.84
N SER A 127 6.70 10.67 -42.98
CA SER A 127 5.68 9.64 -43.17
C SER A 127 5.08 9.12 -41.84
N SER A 128 5.60 9.59 -40.70
CA SER A 128 5.23 9.12 -39.36
C SER A 128 4.24 10.06 -38.66
N PHE A 129 3.54 9.53 -37.64
CA PHE A 129 2.64 10.31 -36.78
C PHE A 129 3.17 10.30 -35.35
N TYR A 130 3.39 11.48 -34.78
CA TYR A 130 3.81 11.62 -33.38
C TYR A 130 2.58 11.90 -32.51
N THR A 131 2.27 10.98 -31.60
CA THR A 131 1.13 11.07 -30.68
C THR A 131 1.59 11.64 -29.34
N THR A 132 1.85 12.96 -29.32
CA THR A 132 2.40 13.63 -28.14
C THR A 132 1.34 14.06 -27.14
N GLY A 133 0.07 14.10 -27.52
CA GLY A 133 -1.02 14.63 -26.71
C GLY A 133 -1.06 16.17 -26.64
N MET A 134 -2.23 16.70 -26.27
CA MET A 134 -2.45 18.13 -26.02
C MET A 134 -3.47 18.34 -24.92
N CYS A 135 -3.43 19.49 -24.25
CA CYS A 135 -4.47 19.94 -23.34
C CYS A 135 -4.93 21.35 -23.68
N SER A 136 -6.18 21.67 -23.33
CA SER A 136 -6.77 22.99 -23.48
C SER A 136 -7.16 23.54 -22.10
N ARG A 137 -6.61 24.70 -21.74
CA ARG A 137 -7.06 25.44 -20.55
C ARG A 137 -8.28 26.28 -20.93
N VAL A 138 -9.33 26.17 -20.13
CA VAL A 138 -10.59 26.89 -20.28
C VAL A 138 -10.83 27.70 -19.02
N ASN A 139 -11.15 28.98 -19.17
CA ASN A 139 -11.38 29.84 -18.01
C ASN A 139 -12.77 29.60 -17.38
N ALA A 140 -13.03 30.28 -16.26
CA ALA A 140 -14.29 30.19 -15.55
C ALA A 140 -15.53 30.41 -16.42
N ASN A 141 -15.46 31.23 -17.46
CA ASN A 141 -16.59 31.55 -18.34
C ASN A 141 -16.77 30.57 -19.52
N PHE A 142 -16.21 29.35 -19.44
CA PHE A 142 -16.20 28.36 -20.51
C PHE A 142 -15.57 28.85 -21.82
N ARG A 143 -14.64 29.81 -21.76
CA ARG A 143 -13.90 30.28 -22.93
C ARG A 143 -12.52 29.65 -22.97
N PHE A 144 -12.16 29.14 -24.15
CA PHE A 144 -10.81 28.69 -24.43
C PHE A 144 -9.81 29.80 -24.10
N SER A 145 -8.74 29.44 -23.39
CA SER A 145 -7.69 30.37 -22.96
C SER A 145 -6.37 30.10 -23.67
N ARG A 146 -5.84 28.88 -23.58
CA ARG A 146 -4.55 28.49 -24.19
C ARG A 146 -4.44 26.98 -24.39
N ILE A 147 -3.59 26.58 -25.35
CA ILE A 147 -3.15 25.19 -25.52
C ILE A 147 -1.96 24.94 -24.61
N VAL A 148 -1.89 23.74 -24.04
CA VAL A 148 -0.78 23.22 -23.25
C VAL A 148 -0.32 21.92 -23.91
N ALA A 149 0.88 21.93 -24.51
CA ALA A 149 1.45 20.79 -25.22
C ALA A 149 2.97 20.70 -24.97
N PRO A 150 3.42 20.40 -23.74
CA PRO A 150 4.83 20.49 -23.37
C PRO A 150 5.71 19.49 -24.14
N ALA A 151 5.17 18.32 -24.47
CA ALA A 151 5.84 17.26 -25.21
C ALA A 151 5.88 17.48 -26.73
N LEU A 152 5.26 18.55 -27.25
CA LEU A 152 5.32 18.87 -28.67
C LEU A 152 6.78 19.18 -29.05
N GLN A 153 7.37 18.30 -29.85
CA GLN A 153 8.68 18.48 -30.44
C GLN A 153 8.54 18.92 -31.90
N ARG A 154 9.55 19.63 -32.42
CA ARG A 154 9.66 19.83 -33.87
C ARG A 154 10.17 18.54 -34.48
N CYS A 155 9.59 18.12 -35.59
CA CYS A 155 10.00 16.91 -36.31
C CYS A 155 11.54 16.91 -36.50
N PRO A 156 12.24 15.83 -36.12
CA PRO A 156 13.68 15.71 -36.32
C PRO A 156 14.06 15.82 -37.80
N THR A 157 15.30 16.26 -38.02
CA THR A 157 15.84 16.78 -39.29
C THR A 157 15.64 15.88 -40.51
N PHE A 158 15.31 16.53 -41.62
CA PHE A 158 15.34 16.04 -43.00
C PHE A 158 16.55 15.15 -43.36
N MET A 159 16.40 14.21 -44.30
CA MET A 159 17.45 13.23 -44.67
C MET A 159 17.89 13.35 -46.13
N ASP A 160 19.17 13.11 -46.38
CA ASP A 160 19.76 13.03 -47.72
C ASP A 160 20.21 11.58 -47.97
N ILE A 161 19.62 10.93 -48.97
CA ILE A 161 19.90 9.53 -49.32
C ILE A 161 20.65 9.48 -50.65
N VAL A 162 21.80 8.82 -50.69
CA VAL A 162 22.55 8.57 -51.93
C VAL A 162 22.63 7.07 -52.17
N ILE A 163 22.10 6.62 -53.31
CA ILE A 163 22.13 5.21 -53.72
C ILE A 163 23.29 5.00 -54.68
N VAL A 164 24.21 4.10 -54.31
CA VAL A 164 25.42 3.73 -55.03
C VAL A 164 25.21 2.36 -55.67
N LEU A 165 24.96 2.36 -56.97
CA LEU A 165 24.56 1.18 -57.74
C LEU A 165 25.73 0.64 -58.56
N ASP A 166 26.04 -0.64 -58.39
CA ASP A 166 26.93 -1.37 -59.28
C ASP A 166 26.25 -1.54 -60.65
N GLY A 167 26.84 -0.95 -61.68
CA GLY A 167 26.41 -1.01 -63.07
C GLY A 167 27.32 -1.85 -63.96
N SER A 168 28.23 -2.64 -63.38
CA SER A 168 29.14 -3.51 -64.11
C SER A 168 28.42 -4.65 -64.84
N ASN A 169 29.12 -5.35 -65.74
CA ASN A 169 28.53 -6.41 -66.55
C ASN A 169 28.18 -7.70 -65.75
N SER A 170 28.59 -7.83 -64.49
CA SER A 170 28.24 -8.98 -63.63
C SER A 170 26.77 -8.95 -63.22
N ILE A 171 26.22 -7.75 -62.99
CA ILE A 171 24.81 -7.53 -62.67
C ILE A 171 23.95 -7.90 -63.88
N TYR A 172 23.21 -9.01 -63.77
CA TYR A 172 22.31 -9.44 -64.82
C TYR A 172 21.16 -10.30 -64.28
N PRO A 173 19.89 -9.99 -64.58
CA PRO A 173 19.42 -8.90 -65.45
C PRO A 173 19.30 -7.52 -64.76
N TRP A 174 19.68 -6.44 -65.45
CA TRP A 174 19.60 -5.06 -64.92
C TRP A 174 18.18 -4.61 -64.52
N VAL A 175 17.16 -5.13 -65.20
CA VAL A 175 15.75 -4.76 -64.99
C VAL A 175 15.30 -5.01 -63.55
N GLU A 176 15.87 -6.01 -62.87
CA GLU A 176 15.54 -6.32 -61.48
C GLU A 176 16.11 -5.26 -60.51
N VAL A 177 17.35 -4.80 -60.73
CA VAL A 177 17.96 -3.70 -59.95
C VAL A 177 17.17 -2.40 -60.17
N GLN A 178 16.73 -2.14 -61.40
CA GLN A 178 15.88 -0.99 -61.71
C GLN A 178 14.51 -1.09 -61.01
N SER A 179 13.91 -2.27 -60.99
CA SER A 179 12.62 -2.52 -60.31
C SER A 179 12.74 -2.37 -58.80
N PHE A 180 13.84 -2.85 -58.21
CA PHE A 180 14.18 -2.60 -56.82
C PHE A 180 14.32 -1.10 -56.52
N LEU A 181 15.08 -0.37 -57.34
CA LEU A 181 15.28 1.07 -57.18
C LEU A 181 13.94 1.83 -57.19
N ILE A 182 13.05 1.50 -58.13
CA ILE A 182 11.71 2.11 -58.17
C ILE A 182 10.90 1.78 -56.91
N SER A 183 10.94 0.51 -56.49
CA SER A 183 10.17 0.03 -55.33
C SER A 183 10.62 0.68 -54.03
N ILE A 184 11.93 0.83 -53.81
CA ILE A 184 12.47 1.50 -52.62
C ILE A 184 12.20 3.00 -52.64
N LEU A 185 12.34 3.67 -53.80
CA LEU A 185 12.04 5.10 -53.93
C LEU A 185 10.57 5.43 -53.62
N GLN A 186 9.65 4.53 -53.98
CA GLN A 186 8.23 4.68 -53.67
C GLN A 186 7.91 4.58 -52.18
N LYS A 187 8.81 4.01 -51.36
CA LYS A 187 8.66 3.99 -49.91
C LYS A 187 8.99 5.36 -49.29
N PHE A 188 9.95 6.09 -49.86
CA PHE A 188 10.42 7.35 -49.29
C PHE A 188 9.46 8.53 -49.53
N TYR A 189 9.31 9.41 -48.54
CA TYR A 189 8.59 10.68 -48.70
C TYR A 189 9.54 11.77 -49.20
N ILE A 190 9.66 11.89 -50.53
CA ILE A 190 10.61 12.82 -51.17
C ILE A 190 9.98 14.22 -51.25
N ALA A 191 10.59 15.17 -50.54
CA ALA A 191 10.21 16.58 -50.55
C ALA A 191 11.39 17.50 -50.13
N PRO A 192 11.46 18.76 -50.59
CA PRO A 192 12.58 19.67 -50.29
C PRO A 192 12.86 19.90 -48.80
N GLY A 193 11.83 19.78 -47.95
CA GLY A 193 11.92 19.90 -46.49
C GLY A 193 11.99 18.57 -45.73
N GLN A 194 12.04 17.43 -46.42
CA GLN A 194 12.08 16.08 -45.83
C GLN A 194 13.16 15.23 -46.47
N ILE A 195 12.85 14.22 -47.30
CA ILE A 195 13.88 13.37 -47.94
C ILE A 195 14.29 13.94 -49.30
N GLN A 196 15.60 13.98 -49.56
CA GLN A 196 16.19 14.19 -50.88
C GLN A 196 16.97 12.95 -51.28
N VAL A 197 16.90 12.55 -52.55
CA VAL A 197 17.54 11.33 -53.05
C VAL A 197 18.42 11.63 -54.26
N GLY A 198 19.65 11.12 -54.23
CA GLY A 198 20.58 11.08 -55.35
C GLY A 198 20.91 9.63 -55.73
N VAL A 199 21.21 9.39 -56.99
CA VAL A 199 21.60 8.08 -57.50
C VAL A 199 22.88 8.21 -58.31
N LEU A 200 23.87 7.39 -57.97
CA LEU A 200 25.11 7.24 -58.73
C LEU A 200 25.33 5.78 -59.10
N GLN A 201 25.81 5.56 -60.31
CA GLN A 201 26.14 4.25 -60.85
C GLN A 201 27.66 4.14 -61.00
N TYR A 202 28.24 2.98 -60.68
CA TYR A 202 29.68 2.74 -60.79
C TYR A 202 30.00 1.41 -61.48
N GLY A 203 31.22 1.28 -61.99
CA GLY A 203 31.76 0.09 -62.65
C GLY A 203 33.25 0.30 -62.87
N GLU A 204 33.68 0.44 -64.13
CA GLU A 204 35.03 0.96 -64.46
C GLU A 204 35.13 2.49 -64.25
N SER A 205 34.01 3.19 -64.38
CA SER A 205 33.88 4.64 -64.14
C SER A 205 32.61 4.94 -63.32
N VAL A 206 32.51 6.15 -62.76
CA VAL A 206 31.36 6.58 -61.95
C VAL A 206 30.53 7.63 -62.70
N VAL A 207 29.21 7.46 -62.71
CA VAL A 207 28.25 8.39 -63.33
C VAL A 207 27.17 8.77 -62.31
N HIS A 208 26.95 10.06 -62.10
CA HIS A 208 25.81 10.56 -61.32
C HIS A 208 24.57 10.58 -62.22
N GLU A 209 23.61 9.69 -61.97
CA GLU A 209 22.35 9.66 -62.73
C GLU A 209 21.48 10.88 -62.36
N PHE A 210 21.47 11.25 -61.07
CA PHE A 210 20.99 12.56 -60.60
C PHE A 210 21.45 12.86 -59.16
N TYR A 211 21.56 14.14 -58.84
CA TYR A 211 21.94 14.67 -57.52
C TYR A 211 20.73 14.92 -56.61
N LEU A 212 20.99 15.15 -55.32
CA LEU A 212 19.99 15.32 -54.26
C LEU A 212 18.98 16.46 -54.52
N ASN A 213 19.39 17.51 -55.24
CA ASN A 213 18.57 18.69 -55.50
C ASN A 213 17.90 18.71 -56.88
N ASN A 214 18.03 17.64 -57.69
CA ASN A 214 17.46 17.61 -59.03
C ASN A 214 15.93 17.50 -59.03
N TYR A 215 15.35 16.78 -58.07
CA TYR A 215 13.93 16.45 -58.03
C TYR A 215 13.31 16.79 -56.67
N ARG A 216 12.01 17.07 -56.67
CA ARG A 216 11.29 17.57 -55.48
C ARG A 216 10.11 16.71 -55.05
N SER A 217 9.80 15.65 -55.78
CA SER A 217 8.67 14.77 -55.49
C SER A 217 9.01 13.32 -55.83
N VAL A 218 8.30 12.38 -55.21
CA VAL A 218 8.46 10.93 -55.45
C VAL A 218 8.17 10.59 -56.91
N THR A 219 7.15 11.21 -57.51
CA THR A 219 6.78 10.97 -58.91
C THR A 219 7.91 11.32 -59.86
N ASP A 220 8.57 12.47 -59.68
CA ASP A 220 9.65 12.93 -60.55
C ASP A 220 10.88 12.02 -60.44
N VAL A 221 11.24 11.61 -59.21
CA VAL A 221 12.39 10.73 -58.95
C VAL A 221 12.15 9.33 -59.53
N VAL A 222 10.93 8.78 -59.38
CA VAL A 222 10.58 7.48 -59.95
C VAL A 222 10.60 7.52 -61.49
N GLU A 223 10.14 8.60 -62.12
CA GLU A 223 10.24 8.79 -63.58
C GLU A 223 11.68 8.94 -64.07
N ALA A 224 12.56 9.54 -63.26
CA ALA A 224 14.00 9.60 -63.55
C ALA A 224 14.64 8.21 -63.43
N ALA A 225 14.34 7.47 -62.35
CA ALA A 225 14.86 6.12 -62.11
C ALA A 225 14.49 5.11 -63.21
N LYS A 226 13.26 5.22 -63.77
CA LYS A 226 12.81 4.42 -64.92
C LYS A 226 13.63 4.59 -66.20
N ARG A 227 14.45 5.65 -66.30
CA ARG A 227 15.30 5.96 -67.46
C ARG A 227 16.77 5.61 -67.26
N ILE A 228 17.14 5.06 -66.11
CA ILE A 228 18.52 4.65 -65.82
C ILE A 228 18.85 3.36 -66.57
N GLU A 229 19.82 3.44 -67.47
CA GLU A 229 20.37 2.29 -68.21
C GLU A 229 21.67 1.79 -67.56
N GLN A 230 21.95 0.48 -67.70
CA GLN A 230 23.20 -0.12 -67.24
C GLN A 230 24.37 0.45 -68.04
N ARG A 231 25.39 0.97 -67.35
CA ARG A 231 26.59 1.53 -67.98
C ARG A 231 27.55 0.44 -68.48
N GLY A 232 27.52 -0.73 -67.84
CA GLY A 232 28.41 -1.83 -68.13
C GLY A 232 29.85 -1.56 -67.67
N GLY A 233 30.72 -2.52 -67.92
CA GLY A 233 32.14 -2.45 -67.56
C GLY A 233 32.71 -3.82 -67.19
N THR A 234 34.02 -3.98 -67.33
CA THR A 234 34.72 -5.24 -66.98
C THR A 234 35.24 -5.26 -65.54
N GLU A 235 35.19 -4.13 -64.84
CA GLU A 235 35.64 -3.98 -63.46
C GLU A 235 34.52 -3.46 -62.55
N THR A 236 34.61 -3.81 -61.27
CA THR A 236 33.71 -3.34 -60.21
C THR A 236 34.53 -2.53 -59.21
N ARG A 237 34.58 -1.21 -59.36
CA ARG A 237 35.35 -0.29 -58.50
C ARG A 237 34.49 0.31 -57.38
N THR A 238 34.16 -0.51 -56.38
CA THR A 238 33.25 -0.12 -55.27
C THR A 238 33.85 0.97 -54.39
N ALA A 239 35.17 0.95 -54.13
CA ALA A 239 35.80 2.00 -53.33
C ALA A 239 35.69 3.37 -54.01
N LEU A 240 35.91 3.43 -55.33
CA LEU A 240 35.71 4.63 -56.13
C LEU A 240 34.26 5.14 -56.12
N GLY A 241 33.29 4.22 -56.20
CA GLY A 241 31.85 4.56 -56.10
C GLY A 241 31.51 5.24 -54.76
N ILE A 242 31.98 4.65 -53.66
CA ILE A 242 31.81 5.22 -52.31
C ILE A 242 32.52 6.56 -52.18
N GLU A 243 33.75 6.69 -52.67
CA GLU A 243 34.51 7.94 -52.63
C GLU A 243 33.77 9.09 -53.34
N LYS A 244 33.22 8.83 -54.53
CA LYS A 244 32.45 9.82 -55.30
C LYS A 244 31.11 10.15 -54.65
N ALA A 245 30.50 9.21 -53.96
CA ALA A 245 29.32 9.47 -53.16
C ALA A 245 29.62 10.50 -52.05
N VAL A 246 30.71 10.31 -51.29
CA VAL A 246 31.12 11.20 -50.20
C VAL A 246 31.58 12.57 -50.70
N THR A 247 32.45 12.58 -51.70
CA THR A 247 33.15 13.80 -52.15
C THR A 247 32.33 14.65 -53.12
N GLU A 248 31.37 14.07 -53.83
CA GLU A 248 30.57 14.78 -54.85
C GLU A 248 29.07 14.68 -54.57
N ALA A 249 28.48 13.48 -54.49
CA ALA A 249 27.03 13.32 -54.43
C ALA A 249 26.39 14.00 -53.21
N PHE A 250 26.97 13.81 -52.01
CA PHE A 250 26.51 14.48 -50.78
C PHE A 250 26.86 15.98 -50.72
N GLN A 251 27.76 16.47 -51.58
CA GLN A 251 28.12 17.90 -51.64
C GLN A 251 27.23 18.67 -52.62
N HIS A 252 26.62 17.99 -53.59
CA HIS A 252 25.76 18.58 -54.61
C HIS A 252 24.28 18.41 -54.25
N GLY A 253 23.73 19.46 -53.64
CA GLY A 253 22.35 19.46 -53.15
C GLY A 253 22.19 19.00 -51.71
N GLY A 254 23.25 18.46 -51.08
CA GLY A 254 23.21 18.06 -49.68
C GLY A 254 22.98 19.22 -48.70
N ARG A 255 22.15 18.97 -47.70
CA ARG A 255 21.66 19.98 -46.76
C ARG A 255 22.42 19.90 -45.44
N LYS A 256 22.82 21.07 -44.90
CA LYS A 256 23.47 21.16 -43.59
C LYS A 256 22.51 20.73 -42.48
N GLY A 257 22.96 19.78 -41.63
CA GLY A 257 22.15 19.22 -40.55
C GLY A 257 21.24 18.07 -40.96
N ALA A 258 21.23 17.67 -42.24
CA ALA A 258 20.52 16.47 -42.67
C ALA A 258 21.25 15.20 -42.23
N LYS A 259 20.50 14.13 -41.90
CA LYS A 259 21.12 12.80 -41.77
C LYS A 259 21.50 12.29 -43.16
N LYS A 260 22.75 11.86 -43.33
CA LYS A 260 23.28 11.36 -44.61
C LYS A 260 23.25 9.83 -44.61
N VAL A 261 22.55 9.24 -45.57
CA VAL A 261 22.42 7.78 -45.71
C VAL A 261 22.91 7.36 -47.08
N MET A 262 23.82 6.38 -47.11
CA MET A 262 24.34 5.78 -48.33
C MET A 262 23.84 4.34 -48.46
N ILE A 263 23.35 3.94 -49.62
CA ILE A 263 22.92 2.56 -49.90
C ILE A 263 23.81 2.01 -51.03
N VAL A 264 24.71 1.09 -50.71
CA VAL A 264 25.64 0.46 -51.64
C VAL A 264 25.08 -0.89 -52.07
N ILE A 265 24.96 -1.12 -53.39
CA ILE A 265 24.42 -2.34 -53.96
C ILE A 265 25.42 -2.89 -54.97
N THR A 266 25.84 -4.13 -54.79
CA THR A 266 26.86 -4.76 -55.64
C THR A 266 26.71 -6.29 -55.65
N ASP A 267 27.21 -6.93 -56.70
CA ASP A 267 27.21 -8.39 -56.87
C ASP A 267 28.61 -9.02 -56.97
N GLY A 268 29.67 -8.24 -56.76
CA GLY A 268 31.05 -8.68 -56.93
C GLY A 268 32.05 -7.98 -56.02
N GLU A 269 33.17 -8.65 -55.78
CA GLU A 269 34.31 -8.09 -55.03
C GLU A 269 34.91 -6.85 -55.71
N SER A 270 35.30 -5.87 -54.90
CA SER A 270 35.88 -4.61 -55.35
C SER A 270 37.26 -4.84 -55.98
N HIS A 271 37.45 -4.40 -57.23
CA HIS A 271 38.74 -4.45 -57.92
C HIS A 271 39.75 -3.41 -57.39
N ASP A 272 39.27 -2.45 -56.59
CA ASP A 272 40.00 -1.42 -55.86
C ASP A 272 39.85 -1.59 -54.33
N SER A 273 39.72 -2.84 -53.85
CA SER A 273 39.58 -3.15 -52.42
C SER A 273 40.65 -2.56 -51.49
N PRO A 274 41.93 -2.32 -51.88
CA PRO A 274 42.89 -1.65 -51.01
C PRO A 274 42.50 -0.21 -50.61
N ASP A 275 41.64 0.45 -51.40
CA ASP A 275 41.15 1.79 -51.11
C ASP A 275 39.91 1.82 -50.21
N LEU A 276 39.26 0.66 -49.96
CA LEU A 276 38.03 0.58 -49.16
C LEU A 276 38.21 1.14 -47.75
N GLN A 277 39.33 0.82 -47.09
CA GLN A 277 39.61 1.33 -45.74
C GLN A 277 39.58 2.86 -45.69
N ARG A 278 40.27 3.51 -46.63
CA ARG A 278 40.36 4.98 -46.71
C ARG A 278 39.00 5.62 -46.91
N VAL A 279 38.15 5.04 -47.76
CA VAL A 279 36.83 5.62 -48.10
C VAL A 279 35.79 5.36 -47.01
N ILE A 280 35.89 4.24 -46.29
CA ILE A 280 35.05 3.94 -45.12
C ILE A 280 35.38 4.91 -43.97
N GLU A 281 36.66 5.09 -43.65
CA GLU A 281 37.10 6.07 -42.64
C GLU A 281 36.64 7.50 -42.99
N SER A 282 36.70 7.88 -44.27
CA SER A 282 36.18 9.16 -44.77
C SER A 282 34.66 9.28 -44.58
N SER A 283 33.91 8.22 -44.87
CA SER A 283 32.45 8.18 -44.70
C SER A 283 32.04 8.31 -43.24
N GLU A 284 32.79 7.71 -42.32
CA GLU A 284 32.56 7.80 -40.87
C GLU A 284 32.85 9.19 -40.33
N LYS A 285 33.93 9.82 -40.79
CA LYS A 285 34.28 11.20 -40.47
C LYS A 285 33.18 12.18 -40.88
N ASP A 286 32.54 11.95 -42.02
CA ASP A 286 31.44 12.76 -42.55
C ASP A 286 30.06 12.37 -42.00
N ASN A 287 30.02 11.44 -41.03
CA ASN A 287 28.83 10.99 -40.33
C ASN A 287 27.78 10.36 -41.26
N ILE A 288 28.22 9.58 -42.24
CA ILE A 288 27.37 8.92 -43.23
C ILE A 288 27.06 7.47 -42.79
N THR A 289 25.78 7.17 -42.60
CA THR A 289 25.30 5.81 -42.34
C THR A 289 25.24 5.03 -43.65
N ARG A 290 25.90 3.87 -43.72
CA ARG A 290 26.05 3.06 -44.93
C ARG A 290 25.30 1.74 -44.78
N TYR A 291 24.34 1.50 -45.66
CA TYR A 291 23.71 0.20 -45.86
C TYR A 291 24.37 -0.50 -47.04
N ALA A 292 24.71 -1.77 -46.88
CA ALA A 292 25.40 -2.54 -47.91
C ALA A 292 24.56 -3.77 -48.29
N VAL A 293 24.26 -3.93 -49.57
CA VAL A 293 23.42 -4.98 -50.13
C VAL A 293 24.27 -5.85 -51.07
N ALA A 294 24.50 -7.09 -50.66
CA ALA A 294 25.20 -8.11 -51.44
C ALA A 294 24.22 -8.91 -52.31
N VAL A 295 24.41 -8.89 -53.63
CA VAL A 295 23.62 -9.68 -54.58
C VAL A 295 24.39 -10.94 -54.99
N LEU A 296 23.88 -12.13 -54.67
CA LEU A 296 24.60 -13.39 -54.88
C LEU A 296 24.32 -14.06 -56.23
N GLY A 297 23.62 -13.39 -57.14
CA GLY A 297 23.20 -13.94 -58.43
C GLY A 297 24.38 -14.47 -59.24
N TYR A 298 25.45 -13.69 -59.38
CA TYR A 298 26.65 -14.08 -60.11
C TYR A 298 27.36 -15.31 -59.49
N TYR A 299 27.52 -15.32 -58.15
CA TYR A 299 28.17 -16.41 -57.41
C TYR A 299 27.36 -17.71 -57.49
N ASN A 300 26.04 -17.63 -57.30
CA ASN A 300 25.13 -18.79 -57.35
C ASN A 300 25.05 -19.40 -58.75
N ARG A 301 24.99 -18.56 -59.81
CA ARG A 301 24.96 -19.03 -61.21
C ARG A 301 26.25 -19.76 -61.62
N ARG A 302 27.38 -19.46 -60.98
CA ARG A 302 28.70 -20.03 -61.29
C ARG A 302 29.20 -21.06 -60.27
N GLY A 303 28.47 -21.28 -59.18
CA GLY A 303 28.88 -22.19 -58.10
C GLY A 303 30.13 -21.76 -57.33
N ILE A 304 30.33 -20.44 -57.18
CA ILE A 304 31.50 -19.85 -56.51
C ILE A 304 31.16 -19.61 -55.02
N ASN A 305 32.10 -19.86 -54.10
CA ASN A 305 31.91 -19.56 -52.68
C ASN A 305 31.89 -18.03 -52.45
N PRO A 306 30.80 -17.44 -51.91
CA PRO A 306 30.68 -15.99 -51.72
C PRO A 306 31.30 -15.45 -50.42
N GLU A 307 32.00 -16.26 -49.62
CA GLU A 307 32.46 -15.87 -48.28
C GLU A 307 33.37 -14.62 -48.27
N ALA A 308 34.33 -14.52 -49.20
CA ALA A 308 35.22 -13.36 -49.31
C ALA A 308 34.43 -12.07 -49.62
N PHE A 309 33.54 -12.15 -50.60
CA PHE A 309 32.62 -11.08 -50.96
C PHE A 309 31.72 -10.63 -49.80
N LEU A 310 31.09 -11.58 -49.10
CA LEU A 310 30.22 -11.25 -47.97
C LEU A 310 30.98 -10.53 -46.84
N ASN A 311 32.24 -10.90 -46.59
CA ASN A 311 33.08 -10.21 -45.60
C ASN A 311 33.44 -8.79 -46.05
N GLU A 312 33.70 -8.56 -47.34
CA GLU A 312 33.93 -7.23 -47.90
C GLU A 312 32.70 -6.32 -47.75
N ILE A 313 31.50 -6.83 -48.10
CA ILE A 313 30.27 -6.03 -48.03
C ILE A 313 29.86 -5.73 -46.58
N LYS A 314 30.09 -6.68 -45.65
CA LYS A 314 29.95 -6.41 -44.21
C LYS A 314 30.87 -5.30 -43.73
N TYR A 315 32.11 -5.26 -44.24
CA TYR A 315 33.07 -4.20 -43.91
C TYR A 315 32.64 -2.82 -44.43
N ILE A 316 31.91 -2.75 -45.56
CA ILE A 316 31.36 -1.49 -46.09
C ILE A 316 30.20 -0.96 -45.23
N ALA A 317 29.39 -1.86 -44.67
CA ALA A 317 28.25 -1.51 -43.82
C ALA A 317 28.68 -0.75 -42.55
N SER A 318 27.80 0.08 -41.99
CA SER A 318 28.05 0.73 -40.69
C SER A 318 27.80 -0.22 -39.51
N ASP A 319 28.51 -0.01 -38.39
CA ASP A 319 28.30 -0.80 -37.18
C ASP A 319 26.95 -0.50 -36.50
N PRO A 320 26.27 -1.52 -35.92
CA PRO A 320 26.59 -2.93 -36.05
C PRO A 320 26.15 -3.48 -37.43
N ASP A 321 26.96 -4.37 -38.00
CA ASP A 321 26.82 -4.87 -39.38
C ASP A 321 25.54 -5.68 -39.58
N ASP A 322 25.07 -6.44 -38.59
CA ASP A 322 23.79 -7.16 -38.59
C ASP A 322 22.55 -6.28 -38.90
N LYS A 323 22.63 -4.97 -38.60
CA LYS A 323 21.58 -3.98 -38.90
C LYS A 323 21.76 -3.25 -40.23
N HIS A 324 22.96 -3.21 -40.80
CA HIS A 324 23.24 -2.41 -42.00
C HIS A 324 23.62 -3.24 -43.23
N PHE A 325 23.88 -4.52 -43.03
CA PHE A 325 24.18 -5.49 -44.08
C PHE A 325 22.92 -6.29 -44.47
N PHE A 326 22.76 -6.51 -45.78
CA PHE A 326 21.75 -7.37 -46.36
C PHE A 326 22.38 -8.23 -47.46
N ASN A 327 21.93 -9.47 -47.61
CA ASN A 327 22.26 -10.30 -48.76
C ASN A 327 21.01 -10.87 -49.41
N VAL A 328 21.06 -11.03 -50.73
CA VAL A 328 19.97 -11.61 -51.53
C VAL A 328 20.51 -12.70 -52.42
N THR A 329 19.68 -13.71 -52.71
CA THR A 329 20.10 -14.89 -53.48
C THR A 329 20.38 -14.58 -54.95
N ASP A 330 19.65 -13.61 -55.52
CA ASP A 330 19.80 -13.12 -56.88
C ASP A 330 19.21 -11.71 -56.99
N GLU A 331 19.25 -11.14 -58.20
CA GLU A 331 18.76 -9.79 -58.48
C GLU A 331 17.24 -9.65 -58.27
N ALA A 332 16.45 -10.70 -58.55
CA ALA A 332 15.00 -10.68 -58.38
C ALA A 332 14.58 -10.64 -56.90
N ALA A 333 15.35 -11.30 -56.02
CA ALA A 333 15.16 -11.29 -54.58
C ALA A 333 15.44 -9.93 -53.91
N LEU A 334 15.97 -8.93 -54.64
CA LEU A 334 16.09 -7.56 -54.13
C LEU A 334 14.72 -6.97 -53.71
N LYS A 335 13.63 -7.37 -54.36
CA LYS A 335 12.29 -6.94 -53.99
C LYS A 335 11.94 -7.34 -52.54
N ASP A 336 12.45 -8.48 -52.06
CA ASP A 336 12.08 -9.04 -50.75
C ASP A 336 12.67 -8.23 -49.59
N ILE A 337 13.74 -7.48 -49.84
CA ILE A 337 14.39 -6.63 -48.83
C ILE A 337 13.88 -5.19 -48.82
N VAL A 338 13.00 -4.79 -49.74
CA VAL A 338 12.51 -3.40 -49.85
C VAL A 338 11.82 -2.95 -48.57
N ASP A 339 10.94 -3.78 -48.00
CA ASP A 339 10.25 -3.45 -46.76
C ASP A 339 11.22 -3.40 -45.58
N ALA A 340 12.12 -4.39 -45.46
CA ALA A 340 13.09 -4.45 -44.38
C ALA A 340 14.09 -3.28 -44.42
N LEU A 341 14.61 -2.94 -45.60
CA LEU A 341 15.53 -1.81 -45.79
C LEU A 341 14.82 -0.47 -45.57
N GLY A 342 13.59 -0.33 -46.07
CA GLY A 342 12.75 0.85 -45.83
C GLY A 342 12.53 1.11 -44.35
N GLU A 343 12.04 0.11 -43.61
CA GLU A 343 11.80 0.21 -42.15
C GLU A 343 13.08 0.54 -41.37
N ARG A 344 14.23 -0.06 -41.72
CA ARG A 344 15.51 0.27 -41.07
C ARG A 344 15.92 1.72 -41.33
N ILE A 345 15.70 2.26 -42.53
CA ILE A 345 15.98 3.67 -42.85
C ILE A 345 15.01 4.60 -42.12
N PHE A 346 13.70 4.27 -42.05
CA PHE A 346 12.73 5.06 -41.30
C PHE A 346 13.03 5.13 -39.80
N SER A 347 13.63 4.07 -39.24
CA SER A 347 14.05 4.06 -37.84
C SER A 347 15.12 5.11 -37.50
N LEU A 348 15.85 5.62 -38.51
CA LEU A 348 16.79 6.74 -38.34
C LEU A 348 16.08 8.09 -38.19
N GLU A 349 14.81 8.23 -38.54
CA GLU A 349 14.06 9.49 -38.35
C GLU A 349 13.67 9.69 -36.87
N GLY A 350 13.51 8.61 -36.07
CA GLY A 350 13.02 8.67 -34.69
C GLY A 350 14.08 8.72 -33.58
N GLY A 351 15.36 8.50 -33.88
CA GLY A 351 16.42 8.37 -32.86
C GLY A 351 17.40 9.55 -32.82
N THR A 352 17.65 10.10 -31.63
CA THR A 352 18.77 11.04 -31.37
C THR A 352 20.14 10.35 -31.28
N ASN A 353 20.17 9.03 -31.06
CA ASN A 353 21.38 8.22 -30.94
C ASN A 353 21.48 7.16 -32.03
N LYS A 354 22.70 6.95 -32.55
CA LYS A 354 23.02 6.09 -33.70
C LYS A 354 22.70 4.59 -33.53
N ASN A 355 22.39 4.11 -32.33
CA ASN A 355 22.38 2.67 -32.03
C ASN A 355 21.02 2.09 -31.59
N GLU A 356 19.97 2.89 -31.38
CA GLU A 356 18.68 2.38 -30.87
C GLU A 356 17.45 3.00 -31.55
N THR A 357 16.51 2.14 -31.94
CA THR A 357 15.14 2.47 -32.32
C THR A 357 14.31 2.77 -31.06
N SER A 358 14.62 3.86 -30.37
CA SER A 358 13.96 4.25 -29.12
C SER A 358 13.15 5.53 -29.30
N PHE A 359 11.95 5.57 -28.71
CA PHE A 359 11.10 6.75 -28.65
C PHE A 359 11.44 7.58 -27.41
N GLY A 360 11.74 8.86 -27.60
CA GLY A 360 11.83 9.86 -26.54
C GLY A 360 10.44 10.34 -26.12
N LEU A 361 9.93 11.41 -26.74
CA LEU A 361 8.60 11.99 -26.41
C LEU A 361 7.61 11.96 -27.59
N GLU A 362 8.01 11.38 -28.72
CA GLU A 362 7.23 11.29 -29.96
C GLU A 362 5.87 10.62 -29.72
N MET A 363 5.85 9.61 -28.84
CA MET A 363 4.65 8.86 -28.43
C MET A 363 4.23 9.16 -26.99
N SER A 364 4.64 10.29 -26.43
CA SER A 364 4.48 10.61 -25.00
C SER A 364 3.04 10.56 -24.48
N GLN A 365 2.04 10.86 -25.32
CA GLN A 365 0.63 10.97 -24.90
C GLN A 365 0.43 11.85 -23.66
N ALA A 366 1.12 13.00 -23.62
CA ALA A 366 1.05 13.94 -22.50
C ALA A 366 -0.39 14.44 -22.27
N GLY A 367 -0.79 14.46 -21.00
CA GLY A 367 -2.18 14.73 -20.61
C GLY A 367 -3.05 13.48 -20.53
N PHE A 368 -2.42 12.30 -20.44
CA PHE A 368 -3.12 11.05 -20.09
C PHE A 368 -3.79 11.17 -18.72
N SER A 369 -3.06 11.76 -17.77
CA SER A 369 -3.57 12.29 -16.51
C SER A 369 -3.12 13.74 -16.33
N SER A 370 -3.84 14.50 -15.51
CA SER A 370 -3.54 15.89 -15.24
C SER A 370 -3.87 16.25 -13.79
N HIS A 371 -3.03 17.10 -13.19
CA HIS A 371 -3.20 17.58 -11.81
C HIS A 371 -2.80 19.05 -11.70
N VAL A 372 -3.62 19.85 -11.03
CA VAL A 372 -3.35 21.29 -10.86
C VAL A 372 -2.40 21.51 -9.70
N VAL A 373 -1.40 22.34 -9.91
CA VAL A 373 -0.40 22.73 -8.90
C VAL A 373 -0.29 24.26 -8.83
N GLU A 374 0.31 24.80 -7.78
CA GLU A 374 0.27 26.24 -7.48
C GLU A 374 0.84 27.13 -8.59
N ASP A 375 1.88 26.67 -9.27
CA ASP A 375 2.62 27.39 -10.30
C ASP A 375 2.32 26.91 -11.73
N GLY A 376 1.39 25.96 -11.91
CA GLY A 376 1.21 25.31 -13.19
C GLY A 376 0.28 24.09 -13.21
N ILE A 377 0.55 23.19 -14.15
CA ILE A 377 -0.18 21.93 -14.35
C ILE A 377 0.85 20.81 -14.47
N LEU A 378 0.62 19.72 -13.74
CA LEU A 378 1.37 18.48 -13.86
C LEU A 378 0.63 17.56 -14.84
N LEU A 379 1.37 16.95 -15.77
CA LEU A 379 0.82 16.12 -16.83
C LEU A 379 1.53 14.77 -16.89
N GLY A 380 0.76 13.69 -16.86
CA GLY A 380 1.25 12.35 -17.10
C GLY A 380 1.48 12.09 -18.59
N ALA A 381 2.61 11.46 -18.92
CA ALA A 381 3.04 11.15 -20.28
C ALA A 381 3.44 9.66 -20.37
N VAL A 382 2.43 8.79 -20.47
CA VAL A 382 2.59 7.33 -20.35
C VAL A 382 3.46 6.68 -21.43
N GLY A 383 3.51 7.26 -22.63
CA GLY A 383 4.27 6.71 -23.76
C GLY A 383 5.67 7.30 -23.91
N ALA A 384 6.11 8.15 -22.97
CA ALA A 384 7.45 8.71 -22.99
C ALA A 384 8.50 7.60 -22.71
N TYR A 385 9.67 7.73 -23.33
CA TYR A 385 10.84 6.86 -23.12
C TYR A 385 10.50 5.38 -23.27
N ASP A 386 10.04 4.98 -24.47
CA ASP A 386 9.64 3.60 -24.79
C ASP A 386 8.54 3.05 -23.85
N TRP A 387 7.51 3.86 -23.55
CA TRP A 387 6.42 3.50 -22.63
C TRP A 387 6.84 3.22 -21.19
N ASN A 388 8.08 3.54 -20.78
CA ASN A 388 8.42 3.65 -19.36
C ASN A 388 7.56 4.72 -18.69
N GLY A 389 7.27 5.79 -19.42
CA GLY A 389 6.45 6.91 -19.01
C GLY A 389 7.25 8.00 -18.32
N ALA A 390 6.64 9.18 -18.20
CA ALA A 390 7.22 10.34 -17.57
C ALA A 390 6.13 11.25 -16.98
N VAL A 391 6.56 12.20 -16.16
CA VAL A 391 5.71 13.29 -15.70
C VAL A 391 6.31 14.60 -16.18
N LEU A 392 5.48 15.45 -16.77
CA LEU A 392 5.83 16.75 -17.32
C LEU A 392 5.14 17.85 -16.51
N LYS A 393 5.74 19.04 -16.44
CA LYS A 393 5.13 20.18 -15.74
C LYS A 393 5.14 21.41 -16.62
N GLU A 394 3.99 22.05 -16.78
CA GLU A 394 3.84 23.33 -17.49
C GLU A 394 3.62 24.45 -16.46
N THR A 395 4.55 25.41 -16.39
CA THR A 395 4.49 26.55 -15.46
C THR A 395 4.35 27.88 -16.19
N SER A 396 4.11 28.96 -15.45
CA SER A 396 4.19 30.32 -16.02
C SER A 396 5.59 30.70 -16.52
N SER A 397 6.65 30.12 -15.93
CA SER A 397 8.06 30.31 -16.32
C SER A 397 8.53 29.45 -17.50
N GLY A 398 7.70 28.50 -17.95
CA GLY A 398 8.02 27.58 -19.04
C GLY A 398 7.75 26.11 -18.69
N LYS A 399 8.18 25.22 -19.59
CA LYS A 399 7.98 23.77 -19.47
C LYS A 399 9.16 23.10 -18.77
N VAL A 400 8.86 22.14 -17.90
CA VAL A 400 9.85 21.28 -17.23
C VAL A 400 9.63 19.85 -17.71
N ILE A 401 10.64 19.30 -18.36
CA ILE A 401 10.63 17.96 -18.96
C ILE A 401 11.83 17.21 -18.38
N PRO A 402 11.61 16.29 -17.42
CA PRO A 402 12.71 15.52 -16.87
C PRO A 402 13.30 14.56 -17.90
N ARG A 403 14.62 14.42 -17.88
CA ARG A 403 15.34 13.50 -18.78
C ARG A 403 15.17 12.05 -18.35
N ARG A 404 15.33 11.11 -19.31
CA ARG A 404 15.25 9.65 -19.06
C ARG A 404 16.15 9.22 -17.90
N GLU A 405 17.34 9.80 -17.78
CA GLU A 405 18.33 9.43 -16.77
C GLU A 405 17.85 9.67 -15.34
N SER A 406 16.91 10.61 -15.12
CA SER A 406 16.34 10.88 -13.80
C SER A 406 15.49 9.71 -13.27
N TYR A 407 15.03 8.81 -14.15
CA TYR A 407 14.16 7.69 -13.79
C TYR A 407 14.89 6.35 -13.69
N LEU A 408 16.12 6.23 -14.22
CA LEU A 408 16.83 4.96 -14.40
C LEU A 408 17.00 4.14 -13.11
N LYS A 409 17.12 4.82 -11.96
CA LYS A 409 17.24 4.14 -10.65
C LYS A 409 16.01 3.29 -10.31
N GLU A 410 14.81 3.78 -10.64
CA GLU A 410 13.55 3.08 -10.35
C GLU A 410 12.96 2.36 -11.57
N PHE A 411 13.37 2.76 -12.77
CA PHE A 411 12.91 2.24 -14.05
C PHE A 411 14.13 1.88 -14.90
N PRO A 412 14.78 0.74 -14.61
CA PRO A 412 16.04 0.39 -15.24
C PRO A 412 15.82 -0.17 -16.65
N ASP A 413 16.82 -0.05 -17.52
CA ASP A 413 16.68 -0.32 -18.96
C ASP A 413 16.41 -1.81 -19.27
N GLU A 414 16.73 -2.74 -18.37
CA GLU A 414 16.42 -4.17 -18.55
C GLU A 414 14.91 -4.43 -18.61
N LEU A 415 14.10 -3.53 -18.03
CA LEU A 415 12.65 -3.62 -18.00
C LEU A 415 11.95 -2.71 -19.02
N LYS A 416 12.70 -2.06 -19.95
CA LYS A 416 12.14 -1.09 -20.91
C LYS A 416 11.01 -1.67 -21.78
N ASN A 417 11.12 -2.95 -22.14
CA ASN A 417 10.12 -3.62 -22.98
C ASN A 417 8.79 -3.93 -22.25
N HIS A 418 8.71 -3.72 -20.93
CA HIS A 418 7.50 -4.01 -20.16
C HIS A 418 6.46 -2.89 -20.29
N GLY A 419 6.87 -1.68 -20.67
CA GLY A 419 6.00 -0.50 -20.77
C GLY A 419 5.34 -0.15 -19.45
N ALA A 420 6.09 0.45 -18.52
CA ALA A 420 5.65 0.69 -17.14
C ALA A 420 4.47 1.66 -17.00
N TYR A 421 4.26 2.55 -17.98
CA TYR A 421 3.19 3.58 -17.99
C TYR A 421 3.27 4.55 -16.82
N LEU A 422 4.47 5.00 -16.44
CA LEU A 422 4.62 6.07 -15.45
C LEU A 422 3.88 7.34 -15.89
N GLY A 423 3.13 7.93 -14.97
CA GLY A 423 2.25 9.07 -15.27
C GLY A 423 0.87 8.64 -15.76
N TYR A 424 0.50 7.36 -15.61
CA TYR A 424 -0.89 6.94 -15.83
C TYR A 424 -1.84 7.72 -14.92
N THR A 425 -1.43 7.92 -13.67
CA THR A 425 -2.03 8.82 -12.70
C THR A 425 -0.98 9.74 -12.11
N VAL A 426 -1.38 10.97 -11.77
CA VAL A 426 -0.53 11.98 -11.14
C VAL A 426 -1.32 12.71 -10.08
N THR A 427 -0.70 12.98 -8.93
CA THR A 427 -1.27 13.79 -7.86
C THR A 427 -0.15 14.49 -7.08
N SER A 428 -0.48 15.27 -6.06
CA SER A 428 0.50 15.93 -5.20
C SER A 428 0.05 15.95 -3.75
N VAL A 429 0.98 15.85 -2.82
CA VAL A 429 0.71 15.91 -1.38
C VAL A 429 1.41 17.10 -0.76
N MET A 430 0.78 17.65 0.27
CA MET A 430 1.37 18.69 1.12
C MET A 430 1.89 18.06 2.41
N THR A 431 3.15 18.29 2.73
CA THR A 431 3.76 17.80 3.98
C THR A 431 3.58 18.78 5.13
N TRP A 432 3.82 18.33 6.37
CA TRP A 432 3.84 19.17 7.58
C TRP A 432 4.75 20.39 7.47
N GLN A 433 5.83 20.29 6.69
CA GLN A 433 6.78 21.38 6.43
C GLN A 433 6.31 22.33 5.32
N ARG A 434 5.08 22.19 4.83
CA ARG A 434 4.50 22.90 3.68
C ARG A 434 5.31 22.73 2.39
N VAL A 435 6.04 21.62 2.28
CA VAL A 435 6.73 21.22 1.06
C VAL A 435 5.78 20.33 0.26
N ARG A 436 5.64 20.64 -1.03
CA ARG A 436 4.84 19.86 -1.96
C ARG A 436 5.67 18.72 -2.55
N ILE A 437 5.15 17.50 -2.50
CA ILE A 437 5.74 16.32 -3.12
C ILE A 437 4.78 15.84 -4.22
N TYR A 438 5.32 15.47 -5.37
CA TYR A 438 4.55 14.94 -6.48
C TYR A 438 4.55 13.42 -6.45
N ILE A 439 3.46 12.83 -6.92
CA ILE A 439 3.26 11.39 -6.91
C ILE A 439 2.78 10.95 -8.29
N ALA A 440 3.31 9.83 -8.79
CA ALA A 440 2.89 9.27 -10.07
C ALA A 440 2.81 7.74 -10.03
N GLY A 441 1.76 7.23 -10.65
CA GLY A 441 1.49 5.79 -10.81
C GLY A 441 2.06 5.25 -12.12
N ALA A 442 2.57 4.02 -12.05
CA ALA A 442 3.09 3.22 -13.14
C ALA A 442 2.47 1.80 -13.05
N PRO A 443 1.17 1.64 -13.37
CA PRO A 443 0.40 0.44 -13.06
C PRO A 443 0.85 -0.82 -13.80
N ARG A 444 1.66 -0.69 -14.86
CA ARG A 444 2.22 -1.81 -15.61
C ARG A 444 3.66 -2.15 -15.24
N PHE A 445 4.29 -1.39 -14.34
CA PHE A 445 5.65 -1.66 -13.91
C PHE A 445 5.77 -3.10 -13.37
N ASN A 446 6.68 -3.89 -13.95
CA ASN A 446 6.88 -5.29 -13.60
C ASN A 446 5.58 -6.13 -13.59
N HIS A 447 4.56 -5.71 -14.34
CA HIS A 447 3.21 -6.27 -14.35
C HIS A 447 2.45 -6.25 -13.01
N THR A 448 3.05 -5.82 -11.91
CA THR A 448 2.37 -5.71 -10.59
C THR A 448 1.94 -4.28 -10.28
N GLY A 449 2.63 -3.28 -10.85
CA GLY A 449 2.40 -1.86 -10.62
C GLY A 449 3.35 -1.24 -9.62
N LYS A 450 3.58 0.07 -9.75
CA LYS A 450 4.45 0.88 -8.88
C LYS A 450 3.87 2.30 -8.75
N VAL A 451 4.09 2.94 -7.60
CA VAL A 451 3.87 4.38 -7.39
C VAL A 451 5.17 5.00 -6.91
N ILE A 452 5.56 6.15 -7.46
CA ILE A 452 6.75 6.89 -7.02
C ILE A 452 6.36 8.24 -6.41
N THR A 453 7.12 8.67 -5.42
CA THR A 453 7.08 10.04 -4.89
C THR A 453 8.35 10.78 -5.28
N PHE A 454 8.23 12.02 -5.71
CA PHE A 454 9.36 12.76 -6.24
C PHE A 454 9.19 14.28 -6.09
N THR A 455 10.30 14.99 -6.28
CA THR A 455 10.33 16.44 -6.47
C THR A 455 11.00 16.77 -7.79
N MET A 456 10.53 17.82 -8.45
CA MET A 456 11.13 18.36 -9.67
C MET A 456 11.75 19.71 -9.36
N ASP A 457 13.01 19.90 -9.73
CA ASP A 457 13.61 21.23 -9.77
C ASP A 457 13.32 21.91 -11.11
N GLY A 458 13.48 23.24 -11.18
CA GLY A 458 13.30 24.00 -12.42
C GLY A 458 14.40 23.74 -13.47
N THR A 459 15.32 22.80 -13.22
CA THR A 459 16.53 22.55 -14.03
C THR A 459 16.50 21.22 -14.78
N GLU A 460 15.30 20.70 -15.10
CA GLU A 460 15.07 19.44 -15.83
C GLU A 460 15.46 18.16 -15.07
N ASN A 461 15.77 18.24 -13.77
CA ASN A 461 16.09 17.07 -12.96
C ASN A 461 14.94 16.72 -12.01
N LEU A 462 14.74 15.41 -11.83
CA LEU A 462 13.76 14.86 -10.93
C LEU A 462 14.46 13.98 -9.89
N THR A 463 14.09 14.15 -8.62
CA THR A 463 14.61 13.34 -7.51
C THR A 463 13.48 12.49 -6.94
N ILE A 464 13.64 11.16 -7.00
CA ILE A 464 12.69 10.19 -6.43
C ILE A 464 13.02 9.97 -4.94
N HIS A 465 12.02 10.11 -4.07
CA HIS A 465 12.15 9.96 -2.62
C HIS A 465 11.75 8.56 -2.14
N GLN A 466 10.70 7.99 -2.71
CA GLN A 466 10.17 6.67 -2.32
C GLN A 466 9.47 5.99 -3.51
N ALA A 467 9.53 4.66 -3.56
CA ALA A 467 8.76 3.84 -4.48
C ALA A 467 7.91 2.81 -3.71
N LEU A 468 6.60 2.82 -3.94
CA LEU A 468 5.63 1.86 -3.43
C LEU A 468 5.37 0.81 -4.52
N LYS A 469 5.38 -0.47 -4.19
CA LYS A 469 5.25 -1.57 -5.17
C LYS A 469 3.95 -2.34 -4.93
N GLY A 470 3.25 -2.68 -6.01
CA GLY A 470 2.12 -3.60 -5.97
C GLY A 470 2.57 -5.03 -5.69
N ASP A 471 1.75 -5.77 -4.95
CA ASP A 471 1.99 -7.14 -4.48
C ASP A 471 1.52 -8.21 -5.47
N GLN A 472 0.52 -7.91 -6.31
CA GLN A 472 -0.09 -8.88 -7.22
C GLN A 472 0.04 -8.49 -8.69
N ILE A 473 0.44 -9.45 -9.53
CA ILE A 473 0.51 -9.32 -10.98
C ILE A 473 -0.88 -9.06 -11.59
N GLY A 474 -0.96 -8.15 -12.55
CA GLY A 474 -2.20 -7.77 -13.22
C GLY A 474 -3.13 -6.89 -12.39
N SER A 475 -2.84 -6.64 -11.11
CA SER A 475 -3.72 -5.87 -10.21
C SER A 475 -3.90 -4.40 -10.59
N TYR A 476 -3.01 -3.88 -11.43
CA TYR A 476 -3.01 -2.51 -11.91
C TYR A 476 -2.77 -1.48 -10.78
N PHE A 477 -1.95 -1.85 -9.79
CA PHE A 477 -1.63 -1.00 -8.64
C PHE A 477 -1.01 0.35 -9.05
N GLY A 478 -1.60 1.46 -8.59
CA GLY A 478 -1.25 2.80 -9.05
C GLY A 478 -2.04 3.26 -10.28
N GLY A 479 -3.05 2.49 -10.69
CA GLY A 479 -3.96 2.85 -11.79
C GLY A 479 -4.96 3.94 -11.43
N GLU A 480 -5.19 4.18 -10.14
CA GLU A 480 -5.97 5.29 -9.58
C GLU A 480 -5.31 5.73 -8.26
N MET A 481 -5.30 7.03 -7.96
CA MET A 481 -4.75 7.54 -6.70
C MET A 481 -5.43 8.83 -6.28
N ASP A 482 -5.55 9.04 -4.97
CA ASP A 482 -5.94 10.34 -4.43
C ASP A 482 -5.30 10.62 -3.07
N SER A 483 -5.12 11.90 -2.76
CA SER A 483 -4.55 12.39 -1.50
C SER A 483 -5.62 13.03 -0.64
N VAL A 484 -5.69 12.67 0.63
CA VAL A 484 -6.71 13.16 1.55
C VAL A 484 -6.06 13.88 2.72
N ASP A 485 -6.45 15.14 2.90
CA ASP A 485 -6.30 15.89 4.14
C ASP A 485 -7.56 15.63 4.96
N VAL A 486 -7.48 14.79 5.99
CA VAL A 486 -8.67 14.26 6.66
C VAL A 486 -9.19 15.25 7.69
N ASP A 487 -8.32 15.95 8.41
CA ASP A 487 -8.71 16.94 9.43
C ASP A 487 -8.81 18.38 8.91
N GLY A 488 -8.52 18.61 7.62
CA GLY A 488 -8.72 19.88 6.95
C GLY A 488 -7.68 20.94 7.35
N ASP A 489 -6.51 20.54 7.86
CA ASP A 489 -5.47 21.45 8.33
C ASP A 489 -4.55 22.01 7.21
N GLY A 490 -4.76 21.56 5.98
CA GLY A 490 -3.99 21.90 4.78
C GLY A 490 -2.78 20.99 4.54
N VAL A 491 -2.59 19.94 5.35
CA VAL A 491 -1.56 18.92 5.21
C VAL A 491 -2.20 17.60 4.80
N THR A 492 -1.57 16.87 3.88
CA THR A 492 -2.06 15.56 3.48
C THR A 492 -1.76 14.53 4.57
N ASP A 493 -2.79 13.87 5.09
CA ASP A 493 -2.66 12.80 6.08
C ASP A 493 -2.44 11.43 5.41
N ILE A 494 -3.22 11.13 4.38
CA ILE A 494 -3.25 9.82 3.74
C ILE A 494 -3.16 9.91 2.22
N LEU A 495 -2.56 8.88 1.63
CA LEU A 495 -2.56 8.60 0.20
C LEU A 495 -3.30 7.30 -0.03
N LEU A 496 -4.26 7.32 -0.95
CA LEU A 496 -5.00 6.15 -1.40
C LEU A 496 -4.47 5.72 -2.76
N VAL A 497 -4.21 4.42 -2.91
CA VAL A 497 -3.70 3.83 -4.15
C VAL A 497 -4.59 2.68 -4.58
N GLY A 498 -5.28 2.84 -5.70
CA GLY A 498 -6.15 1.84 -6.30
C GLY A 498 -5.37 0.74 -7.04
N ALA A 499 -5.86 -0.48 -6.90
CA ALA A 499 -5.51 -1.66 -7.67
C ALA A 499 -6.82 -2.30 -8.16
N PRO A 500 -7.51 -1.67 -9.14
CA PRO A 500 -8.87 -2.05 -9.52
C PRO A 500 -8.98 -3.46 -10.12
N MET A 501 -7.89 -4.03 -10.62
CA MET A 501 -7.88 -5.39 -11.18
C MET A 501 -7.36 -6.43 -10.18
N TYR A 502 -7.26 -6.08 -8.89
CA TYR A 502 -6.83 -7.01 -7.85
C TYR A 502 -7.77 -8.22 -7.80
N PHE A 503 -7.17 -9.40 -7.87
CA PHE A 503 -7.84 -10.69 -7.94
C PHE A 503 -7.89 -11.35 -6.56
N MET A 504 -9.10 -11.69 -6.11
CA MET A 504 -9.33 -12.35 -4.82
C MET A 504 -10.49 -13.34 -4.97
N ASP A 505 -10.37 -14.52 -4.36
CA ASP A 505 -11.39 -15.58 -4.36
C ASP A 505 -11.92 -15.98 -5.75
N GLY A 506 -11.08 -15.87 -6.79
CA GLY A 506 -11.46 -16.22 -8.16
C GLY A 506 -12.04 -15.07 -9.00
N TRP A 507 -12.11 -13.85 -8.47
CA TRP A 507 -12.77 -12.70 -9.13
C TRP A 507 -11.92 -11.42 -9.10
N GLU A 508 -12.06 -10.56 -10.11
CA GLU A 508 -11.46 -9.20 -10.15
C GLU A 508 -12.20 -8.24 -9.21
N ARG A 509 -12.01 -8.37 -7.90
CA ARG A 509 -12.71 -7.53 -6.92
C ARG A 509 -12.16 -6.11 -6.86
N GLY A 510 -10.87 -5.93 -7.11
CA GLY A 510 -10.20 -4.66 -6.88
C GLY A 510 -9.92 -4.41 -5.39
N ARG A 511 -9.06 -3.43 -5.12
CA ARG A 511 -8.60 -3.08 -3.76
C ARG A 511 -8.06 -1.65 -3.76
N VAL A 512 -8.22 -0.94 -2.64
CA VAL A 512 -7.54 0.35 -2.43
C VAL A 512 -6.60 0.24 -1.24
N SER A 513 -5.32 0.50 -1.42
CA SER A 513 -4.32 0.53 -0.36
C SER A 513 -4.27 1.90 0.29
N VAL A 514 -4.25 1.95 1.61
CA VAL A 514 -4.18 3.19 2.39
C VAL A 514 -2.78 3.36 2.92
N TYR A 515 -2.17 4.51 2.64
CA TYR A 515 -0.86 4.89 3.16
C TYR A 515 -0.98 6.14 4.02
N VAL A 516 -0.34 6.15 5.19
CA VAL A 516 -0.27 7.32 6.07
C VAL A 516 1.07 8.03 5.85
N LEU A 517 1.04 9.35 5.75
CA LEU A 517 2.24 10.15 5.65
C LEU A 517 2.87 10.33 7.04
N ARG A 518 4.06 9.75 7.24
CA ARG A 518 4.90 10.04 8.43
C ARG A 518 6.19 10.71 7.96
N GLU A 519 6.38 11.95 8.43
CA GLU A 519 7.46 12.84 7.99
C GLU A 519 7.42 13.11 6.46
N ARG A 520 8.17 12.33 5.67
CA ARG A 520 8.23 12.39 4.20
C ARG A 520 8.07 11.02 3.54
N GLN A 521 7.67 10.00 4.30
CA GLN A 521 7.49 8.64 3.80
C GLN A 521 6.06 8.17 4.02
N PHE A 522 5.56 7.46 3.03
CA PHE A 522 4.27 6.78 3.09
C PHE A 522 4.45 5.40 3.71
N ILE A 523 3.69 5.14 4.77
CA ILE A 523 3.67 3.85 5.47
C ILE A 523 2.32 3.18 5.22
N HIS A 524 2.35 1.93 4.78
CA HIS A 524 1.15 1.16 4.51
C HIS A 524 0.31 0.97 5.79
N ASN A 525 -0.99 1.25 5.70
CA ASN A 525 -1.94 1.28 6.81
C ASN A 525 -3.26 0.57 6.44
N GLY A 526 -3.14 -0.60 5.82
CA GLY A 526 -4.25 -1.48 5.46
C GLY A 526 -4.98 -1.09 4.17
N PHE A 527 -6.16 -1.66 3.98
CA PHE A 527 -6.91 -1.60 2.71
C PHE A 527 -8.35 -1.14 2.91
N LEU A 528 -8.94 -0.55 1.87
CA LEU A 528 -10.38 -0.46 1.68
C LEU A 528 -10.80 -1.55 0.69
N GLN A 529 -11.94 -2.18 0.96
CA GLN A 529 -12.48 -3.29 0.18
C GLN A 529 -14.02 -3.32 0.27
N ASP A 530 -14.65 -4.01 -0.68
CA ASP A 530 -16.07 -4.33 -0.61
C ASP A 530 -16.29 -5.50 0.38
N LEU A 531 -17.12 -5.28 1.41
CA LEU A 531 -17.36 -6.32 2.43
C LEU A 531 -18.29 -7.43 1.90
N ASP A 532 -19.16 -7.11 0.96
CA ASP A 532 -20.16 -8.03 0.41
C ASP A 532 -19.62 -8.91 -0.72
N SER A 533 -18.32 -8.77 -1.05
CA SER A 533 -17.59 -9.73 -1.88
C SER A 533 -18.15 -9.89 -3.30
N PHE A 534 -18.52 -8.78 -3.94
CA PHE A 534 -19.08 -8.77 -5.30
C PHE A 534 -18.08 -9.30 -6.33
N GLN A 535 -18.59 -9.84 -7.42
CA GLN A 535 -17.76 -10.44 -8.48
C GLN A 535 -17.40 -9.37 -9.53
N ASN A 536 -16.13 -9.34 -9.93
CA ASN A 536 -15.61 -8.49 -11.01
C ASN A 536 -15.99 -7.00 -10.85
N SER A 537 -16.09 -6.50 -9.61
CA SER A 537 -16.58 -5.16 -9.29
C SER A 537 -15.60 -4.05 -9.69
N ARG A 538 -14.31 -4.37 -9.76
CA ARG A 538 -13.20 -3.44 -9.95
C ARG A 538 -13.24 -2.25 -8.99
N PHE A 539 -13.46 -2.55 -7.72
CA PHE A 539 -13.42 -1.57 -6.64
C PHE A 539 -12.08 -0.81 -6.63
N GLY A 540 -12.13 0.52 -6.54
CA GLY A 540 -10.96 1.37 -6.65
C GLY A 540 -10.61 1.82 -8.08
N SER A 541 -11.57 1.73 -9.01
CA SER A 541 -11.40 2.26 -10.37
C SER A 541 -11.49 3.79 -10.43
N SER A 542 -12.14 4.40 -9.43
CA SER A 542 -12.13 5.85 -9.19
C SER A 542 -12.09 6.08 -7.69
N ILE A 543 -11.36 7.11 -7.26
CA ILE A 543 -11.24 7.50 -5.86
C ILE A 543 -11.39 9.03 -5.81
N ALA A 544 -12.23 9.53 -4.92
CA ALA A 544 -12.39 10.96 -4.69
C ALA A 544 -12.36 11.26 -3.19
N ALA A 545 -11.39 12.07 -2.78
CA ALA A 545 -11.41 12.83 -1.55
C ALA A 545 -12.51 13.89 -1.68
N VAL A 546 -13.44 13.89 -0.73
CA VAL A 546 -14.56 14.83 -0.72
C VAL A 546 -14.59 15.53 0.64
N PRO A 547 -15.01 16.80 0.69
CA PRO A 547 -15.29 17.44 1.97
C PRO A 547 -16.28 16.64 2.81
N ASP A 548 -16.24 16.89 4.11
CA ASP A 548 -17.11 16.32 5.13
C ASP A 548 -18.58 16.16 4.70
N LEU A 549 -19.01 14.91 4.47
CA LEU A 549 -20.38 14.57 4.06
C LEU A 549 -21.29 14.43 5.28
N ASN A 550 -20.81 13.82 6.37
CA ASN A 550 -21.62 13.53 7.57
C ASN A 550 -21.68 14.66 8.61
N GLN A 551 -21.00 15.77 8.33
CA GLN A 551 -20.93 16.98 9.15
C GLN A 551 -20.20 16.75 10.49
N ASP A 552 -19.19 15.90 10.54
CA ASP A 552 -18.38 15.60 11.73
C ASP A 552 -17.02 16.33 11.80
N SER A 553 -16.77 17.24 10.85
CA SER A 553 -15.54 18.02 10.64
C SER A 553 -14.35 17.25 10.07
N TYR A 554 -14.53 16.02 9.59
CA TYR A 554 -13.49 15.29 8.87
C TYR A 554 -13.87 15.07 7.40
N ASN A 555 -12.91 15.23 6.50
CA ASN A 555 -13.11 14.95 5.09
C ASN A 555 -13.26 13.45 4.84
N ASP A 556 -14.11 13.11 3.87
CA ASP A 556 -14.53 11.76 3.55
C ASP A 556 -13.94 11.27 2.23
N VAL A 557 -14.17 9.99 1.92
CA VAL A 557 -13.67 9.36 0.69
C VAL A 557 -14.79 8.59 0.01
N VAL A 558 -14.91 8.75 -1.30
CA VAL A 558 -15.81 7.97 -2.15
C VAL A 558 -14.99 7.10 -3.11
N VAL A 559 -15.32 5.82 -3.20
CA VAL A 559 -14.64 4.85 -4.06
C VAL A 559 -15.63 4.23 -5.04
N GLY A 560 -15.29 4.23 -6.33
CA GLY A 560 -16.10 3.64 -7.39
C GLY A 560 -15.76 2.17 -7.70
N ALA A 561 -16.82 1.40 -8.00
CA ALA A 561 -16.77 0.02 -8.47
C ALA A 561 -17.66 -0.12 -9.73
N PRO A 562 -17.25 0.44 -10.88
CA PRO A 562 -18.11 0.60 -12.04
C PRO A 562 -18.55 -0.71 -12.71
N LEU A 563 -17.86 -1.83 -12.44
CA LEU A 563 -18.21 -3.12 -13.05
C LEU A 563 -19.10 -3.99 -12.16
N GLU A 564 -19.40 -3.54 -10.94
CA GLU A 564 -20.25 -4.26 -10.01
C GLU A 564 -21.68 -4.47 -10.56
N ASN A 565 -22.33 -5.56 -10.13
CA ASN A 565 -23.69 -5.94 -10.52
C ASN A 565 -23.85 -6.04 -12.05
N ASP A 566 -22.94 -6.76 -12.71
CA ASP A 566 -22.91 -6.93 -14.17
C ASP A 566 -22.82 -5.60 -14.93
N HIS A 567 -21.70 -4.88 -14.72
CA HIS A 567 -21.39 -3.64 -15.44
C HIS A 567 -22.32 -2.46 -15.12
N ARG A 568 -23.23 -2.59 -14.15
CA ARG A 568 -24.13 -1.51 -13.71
C ARG A 568 -23.36 -0.45 -12.92
N GLY A 569 -22.58 -0.89 -11.96
CA GLY A 569 -21.69 -0.08 -11.13
C GLY A 569 -22.29 0.33 -9.77
N ALA A 570 -21.40 0.70 -8.86
CA ALA A 570 -21.71 1.18 -7.52
C ALA A 570 -20.64 2.18 -7.03
N ILE A 571 -20.97 2.94 -5.98
CA ILE A 571 -20.03 3.74 -5.21
C ILE A 571 -20.13 3.43 -3.72
N TYR A 572 -19.03 3.62 -3.01
CA TYR A 572 -18.87 3.34 -1.59
C TYR A 572 -18.34 4.57 -0.87
N ILE A 573 -18.94 4.94 0.25
CA ILE A 573 -18.53 6.12 1.01
C ILE A 573 -17.90 5.67 2.33
N PHE A 574 -16.71 6.19 2.61
CA PHE A 574 -15.91 5.91 3.79
C PHE A 574 -15.69 7.20 4.56
N HIS A 575 -15.89 7.15 5.88
CA HIS A 575 -15.74 8.33 6.72
C HIS A 575 -14.33 8.61 7.18
N GLY A 576 -14.00 9.90 7.24
CA GLY A 576 -12.84 10.42 7.95
C GLY A 576 -12.92 10.14 9.44
N LEU A 577 -11.76 9.95 10.08
CA LEU A 577 -11.65 9.95 11.54
C LEU A 577 -10.25 10.38 11.94
N ARG A 578 -10.15 11.60 12.50
CA ARG A 578 -8.85 12.20 12.89
C ARG A 578 -7.95 12.36 11.66
N LYS A 579 -6.82 11.66 11.61
CA LYS A 579 -5.83 11.68 10.51
C LYS A 579 -5.83 10.39 9.69
N ASN A 580 -6.97 9.72 9.62
CA ASN A 580 -7.12 8.41 8.97
C ASN A 580 -8.56 8.20 8.49
N ILE A 581 -8.79 7.13 7.74
CA ILE A 581 -10.10 6.76 7.20
C ILE A 581 -10.64 5.49 7.89
N LEU A 582 -11.95 5.44 8.12
CA LEU A 582 -12.63 4.20 8.52
C LEU A 582 -12.52 3.17 7.40
N LYS A 583 -12.19 1.92 7.75
CA LYS A 583 -11.98 0.84 6.76
C LYS A 583 -13.28 0.19 6.29
N LYS A 584 -14.36 0.36 7.04
CA LYS A 584 -15.69 -0.11 6.69
C LYS A 584 -16.43 1.06 6.03
N TYR A 585 -16.92 0.83 4.81
CA TYR A 585 -17.81 1.79 4.17
C TYR A 585 -19.07 1.95 5.01
N LYS A 586 -19.61 3.16 5.02
CA LYS A 586 -20.82 3.46 5.80
C LYS A 586 -22.07 3.36 4.93
N GLN A 587 -21.97 3.65 3.63
CA GLN A 587 -23.07 3.61 2.65
C GLN A 587 -22.49 3.13 1.34
N ARG A 588 -23.25 2.26 0.69
CA ARG A 588 -23.03 1.81 -0.67
C ARG A 588 -24.24 2.26 -1.49
N ILE A 589 -24.00 2.82 -2.67
CA ILE A 589 -25.06 3.26 -3.57
C ILE A 589 -24.91 2.48 -4.88
N SER A 590 -25.86 1.58 -5.16
CA SER A 590 -25.90 0.84 -6.41
C SER A 590 -26.57 1.66 -7.49
N ALA A 591 -26.09 1.56 -8.73
CA ALA A 591 -26.76 2.12 -9.89
C ALA A 591 -28.24 1.70 -9.97
N ALA A 592 -28.55 0.46 -9.57
CA ALA A 592 -29.90 -0.08 -9.60
C ALA A 592 -30.89 0.62 -8.66
N ASP A 593 -30.40 1.20 -7.57
CA ASP A 593 -31.23 1.92 -6.60
C ASP A 593 -31.61 3.32 -7.13
N LEU A 594 -30.82 3.85 -8.08
CA LEU A 594 -31.01 5.17 -8.68
C LEU A 594 -31.84 5.12 -9.96
N ALA A 595 -31.42 4.30 -10.93
CA ALA A 595 -32.11 4.13 -12.20
C ALA A 595 -31.69 2.84 -12.93
N PRO A 596 -32.61 2.18 -13.66
CA PRO A 596 -32.34 0.89 -14.29
C PRO A 596 -31.35 0.94 -15.47
N ASP A 597 -31.18 2.10 -16.11
CA ASP A 597 -30.43 2.25 -17.37
C ASP A 597 -28.97 2.69 -17.19
N LEU A 598 -28.54 2.89 -15.93
CA LEU A 598 -27.18 3.28 -15.58
C LEU A 598 -26.22 2.10 -15.77
N VAL A 599 -25.08 2.38 -16.40
CA VAL A 599 -24.01 1.43 -16.71
C VAL A 599 -22.68 2.10 -16.40
N TYR A 600 -21.72 1.37 -15.85
CA TYR A 600 -20.43 1.91 -15.39
C TYR A 600 -20.57 3.07 -14.41
N PHE A 601 -21.63 3.08 -13.61
CA PHE A 601 -21.83 4.08 -12.57
C PHE A 601 -20.68 4.03 -11.55
N GLY A 602 -20.06 5.18 -11.27
CA GLY A 602 -18.85 5.25 -10.46
C GLY A 602 -17.56 5.14 -11.26
N CYS A 603 -17.60 5.32 -12.59
CA CYS A 603 -16.38 5.34 -13.42
C CYS A 603 -15.51 6.59 -13.18
N ASN A 604 -16.12 7.69 -12.70
CA ASN A 604 -15.44 8.89 -12.25
C ASN A 604 -16.31 9.59 -11.20
N ILE A 605 -15.69 10.22 -10.20
CA ILE A 605 -16.39 10.82 -9.06
C ILE A 605 -15.76 12.19 -8.77
N HIS A 606 -16.59 13.17 -8.42
CA HIS A 606 -16.14 14.49 -7.97
C HIS A 606 -17.13 15.06 -6.96
N GLY A 607 -16.62 15.63 -5.86
CA GLY A 607 -17.46 16.26 -4.84
C GLY A 607 -16.65 17.29 -4.07
N GLU A 608 -16.78 18.56 -4.43
CA GLU A 608 -16.06 19.68 -3.78
C GLU A 608 -16.99 20.85 -3.43
N MET A 609 -18.21 20.87 -3.97
CA MET A 609 -19.13 21.98 -3.77
C MET A 609 -20.56 21.54 -3.55
N ASP A 610 -21.28 22.41 -2.85
CA ASP A 610 -22.73 22.47 -2.80
C ASP A 610 -23.28 22.84 -4.17
N MET A 611 -24.05 21.93 -4.78
CA MET A 611 -24.59 22.05 -6.12
C MET A 611 -26.07 22.43 -6.12
N ASN A 612 -26.80 22.22 -5.02
CA ASN A 612 -28.22 22.56 -4.87
C ASN A 612 -28.50 23.81 -3.99
N GLU A 613 -27.44 24.44 -3.48
CA GLU A 613 -27.45 25.62 -2.61
C GLU A 613 -28.11 25.41 -1.22
N ASP A 614 -28.04 24.19 -0.67
CA ASP A 614 -28.52 23.86 0.68
C ASP A 614 -27.43 23.96 1.78
N GLY A 615 -26.21 24.28 1.38
CA GLY A 615 -25.03 24.44 2.22
C GLY A 615 -24.26 23.14 2.50
N LEU A 616 -24.65 22.00 1.93
CA LEU A 616 -23.94 20.72 2.04
C LEU A 616 -23.22 20.39 0.74
N VAL A 617 -22.09 19.68 0.83
CA VAL A 617 -21.36 19.27 -0.38
C VAL A 617 -22.05 18.11 -1.06
N ASP A 618 -22.19 18.19 -2.39
CA ASP A 618 -22.87 17.17 -3.20
C ASP A 618 -21.89 16.33 -4.01
N LEU A 619 -22.35 15.17 -4.49
CA LEU A 619 -21.53 14.27 -5.31
C LEU A 619 -21.97 14.29 -6.78
N ALA A 620 -21.00 14.41 -7.68
CA ALA A 620 -21.16 14.16 -9.10
C ALA A 620 -20.49 12.83 -9.48
N VAL A 621 -21.22 11.97 -10.18
CA VAL A 621 -20.80 10.61 -10.51
C VAL A 621 -20.98 10.35 -12.00
N GLY A 622 -19.92 9.90 -12.66
CA GLY A 622 -19.92 9.48 -14.05
C GLY A 622 -20.59 8.12 -14.24
N SER A 623 -21.28 7.98 -15.37
CA SER A 623 -21.85 6.73 -15.87
C SER A 623 -21.82 6.77 -17.40
N MET A 624 -21.78 5.62 -18.07
CA MET A 624 -21.77 5.60 -19.53
C MET A 624 -23.07 6.16 -20.11
N GLY A 625 -22.97 7.31 -20.77
CA GLY A 625 -24.09 8.06 -21.34
C GLY A 625 -24.83 8.92 -20.32
N ASN A 626 -24.39 9.03 -19.07
CA ASN A 626 -25.07 9.81 -18.04
C ASN A 626 -24.07 10.46 -17.06
N ALA A 627 -24.48 11.57 -16.46
CA ALA A 627 -23.82 12.12 -15.28
C ALA A 627 -24.87 12.27 -14.18
N VAL A 628 -24.56 11.80 -12.98
CA VAL A 628 -25.51 11.72 -11.87
C VAL A 628 -25.06 12.67 -10.76
N LEU A 629 -25.98 13.52 -10.30
CA LEU A 629 -25.80 14.33 -9.10
C LEU A 629 -26.59 13.70 -7.95
N LEU A 630 -25.91 13.49 -6.84
CA LEU A 630 -26.46 12.97 -5.60
C LEU A 630 -26.36 14.04 -4.51
N TRP A 631 -27.45 14.21 -3.76
CA TRP A 631 -27.59 15.28 -2.78
C TRP A 631 -27.25 14.79 -1.39
N THR A 632 -26.50 15.57 -0.64
CA THR A 632 -26.21 15.28 0.76
C THR A 632 -27.34 15.78 1.65
N ARG A 633 -27.75 15.00 2.65
CA ARG A 633 -28.80 15.35 3.61
C ARG A 633 -28.17 15.77 4.95
N SER A 634 -28.82 16.70 5.63
CA SER A 634 -28.40 17.13 6.97
C SER A 634 -28.54 16.01 7.99
N VAL A 635 -27.62 15.95 8.95
CA VAL A 635 -27.61 14.93 10.02
C VAL A 635 -28.13 15.54 11.32
N VAL A 636 -29.04 14.84 12.00
CA VAL A 636 -29.66 15.29 13.25
C VAL A 636 -29.59 14.24 14.36
N ASN A 637 -29.26 14.69 15.56
CA ASN A 637 -29.24 13.91 16.79
C ASN A 637 -30.46 14.28 17.62
N ILE A 638 -31.23 13.29 18.09
CA ILE A 638 -32.45 13.55 18.87
C ILE A 638 -32.27 12.94 20.25
N ASN A 639 -32.10 13.79 21.26
CA ASN A 639 -32.08 13.32 22.64
C ASN A 639 -33.52 13.26 23.18
N ALA A 640 -33.95 12.09 23.65
CA ALA A 640 -35.29 11.88 24.19
C ALA A 640 -35.23 11.63 25.71
N THR A 641 -36.17 12.21 26.45
CA THR A 641 -36.31 12.02 27.90
C THR A 641 -37.78 11.81 28.28
N MET A 642 -38.03 11.09 29.38
CA MET A 642 -39.39 10.88 29.91
C MET A 642 -39.36 10.95 31.44
N HIS A 643 -40.28 11.71 32.04
CA HIS A 643 -40.44 11.83 33.49
C HIS A 643 -41.92 11.76 33.90
N PHE A 644 -42.19 11.48 35.19
CA PHE A 644 -43.53 11.23 35.71
C PHE A 644 -43.89 12.21 36.84
N ASP A 645 -45.16 12.61 36.89
CA ASP A 645 -45.74 13.39 37.98
C ASP A 645 -47.08 12.76 38.45
N PRO A 646 -47.18 12.32 39.72
CA PRO A 646 -46.10 12.23 40.72
C PRO A 646 -45.01 11.22 40.31
N PRO A 647 -43.80 11.24 40.91
CA PRO A 647 -42.69 10.37 40.50
C PRO A 647 -42.85 8.90 40.96
N LYS A 648 -43.84 8.59 41.82
CA LYS A 648 -44.11 7.25 42.34
C LYS A 648 -45.62 6.98 42.35
N ILE A 649 -46.02 5.73 42.10
CA ILE A 649 -47.41 5.28 42.14
C ILE A 649 -47.82 5.00 43.59
N ASN A 650 -48.82 5.70 44.10
CA ASN A 650 -49.47 5.35 45.36
C ASN A 650 -50.84 4.71 45.12
N ILE A 651 -50.91 3.37 45.14
CA ILE A 651 -52.16 2.62 44.92
C ILE A 651 -53.20 2.80 46.04
N PHE A 652 -52.80 3.31 47.21
CA PHE A 652 -53.68 3.56 48.34
C PHE A 652 -54.32 4.95 48.25
N ASN A 653 -53.74 5.87 47.47
CA ASN A 653 -54.30 7.17 47.19
C ASN A 653 -54.97 7.16 45.80
N LYS A 654 -56.29 7.00 45.78
CA LYS A 654 -57.10 7.05 44.56
C LYS A 654 -57.61 8.47 44.36
N ASP A 655 -56.88 9.24 43.57
CA ASP A 655 -57.03 10.68 43.41
C ASP A 655 -57.92 11.09 42.22
N CYS A 656 -58.36 10.13 41.40
CA CYS A 656 -59.24 10.40 40.27
C CYS A 656 -60.28 9.29 40.04
N ASN A 657 -61.30 9.60 39.21
CA ASN A 657 -62.31 8.64 38.78
C ASN A 657 -62.28 8.48 37.26
N ARG A 658 -62.08 7.25 36.76
CA ARG A 658 -62.06 6.90 35.33
C ARG A 658 -63.04 5.76 35.06
N ASN A 659 -63.98 5.98 34.14
CA ASN A 659 -65.04 5.01 33.79
C ASN A 659 -65.87 4.52 35.01
N GLY A 660 -66.09 5.38 36.00
CA GLY A 660 -66.88 5.08 37.20
C GLY A 660 -66.14 4.29 38.28
N ARG A 661 -64.81 4.12 38.17
CA ARG A 661 -63.94 3.50 39.18
C ARG A 661 -62.92 4.50 39.69
N GLU A 662 -62.69 4.48 41.00
CA GLU A 662 -61.58 5.19 41.63
C GLU A 662 -60.25 4.57 41.18
N ALA A 663 -59.33 5.42 40.72
CA ALA A 663 -58.01 5.04 40.21
C ALA A 663 -56.95 6.05 40.66
N THR A 664 -55.68 5.68 40.54
CA THR A 664 -54.54 6.59 40.74
C THR A 664 -54.13 7.16 39.38
N CYS A 665 -54.33 8.46 39.18
CA CYS A 665 -53.98 9.15 37.94
C CYS A 665 -52.57 9.74 38.01
N MET A 666 -51.89 9.73 36.88
CA MET A 666 -50.52 10.23 36.74
C MET A 666 -50.32 10.85 35.37
N SER A 667 -49.29 11.69 35.25
CA SER A 667 -48.84 12.28 33.99
C SER A 667 -47.44 11.80 33.66
N ALA A 668 -47.21 11.43 32.41
CA ALA A 668 -45.88 11.23 31.83
C ALA A 668 -45.56 12.39 30.89
N PHE A 669 -44.38 13.00 31.04
CA PHE A 669 -43.90 14.09 30.18
C PHE A 669 -42.75 13.57 29.32
N ILE A 670 -42.97 13.59 28.01
CA ILE A 670 -42.04 13.06 27.01
C ILE A 670 -41.42 14.25 26.28
N CYS A 671 -40.11 14.42 26.37
CA CYS A 671 -39.40 15.56 25.80
C CYS A 671 -38.38 15.13 24.76
N PHE A 672 -38.33 15.86 23.65
CA PHE A 672 -37.36 15.66 22.58
C PHE A 672 -36.52 16.92 22.38
N PHE A 673 -35.21 16.73 22.21
CA PHE A 673 -34.23 17.79 21.99
C PHE A 673 -33.40 17.49 20.73
N PRO A 674 -33.81 18.00 19.55
CA PRO A 674 -33.10 17.79 18.30
C PRO A 674 -31.92 18.75 18.12
N MET A 675 -30.78 18.23 17.70
CA MET A 675 -29.53 18.96 17.43
C MET A 675 -29.00 18.58 16.05
N PHE A 676 -28.88 19.54 15.14
CA PHE A 676 -28.22 19.29 13.85
C PHE A 676 -26.70 19.31 14.01
N LYS A 677 -25.99 18.50 13.23
CA LYS A 677 -24.53 18.55 13.19
C LYS A 677 -24.01 19.82 12.50
N ALA A 678 -24.57 20.15 11.33
CA ALA A 678 -24.23 21.39 10.63
C ALA A 678 -24.93 22.61 11.25
N GLU A 679 -24.15 23.66 11.54
CA GLU A 679 -24.63 24.88 12.20
C GLU A 679 -25.71 25.63 11.42
N GLN A 680 -25.67 25.63 10.09
CA GLN A 680 -26.64 26.33 9.25
C GLN A 680 -28.08 25.80 9.35
N PHE A 681 -28.25 24.56 9.85
CA PHE A 681 -29.58 23.96 10.08
C PHE A 681 -30.08 24.20 11.51
N GLN A 682 -29.29 24.85 12.37
CA GLN A 682 -29.73 25.22 13.72
C GLN A 682 -30.94 26.16 13.63
N GLY A 683 -31.96 25.87 14.44
CA GLY A 683 -33.25 26.58 14.40
C GLY A 683 -34.28 26.02 13.42
N GLN A 684 -33.94 25.04 12.58
CA GLN A 684 -34.94 24.28 11.82
C GLN A 684 -35.75 23.33 12.72
N SER A 685 -36.95 22.95 12.28
CA SER A 685 -37.82 22.03 13.01
C SER A 685 -37.83 20.64 12.37
N VAL A 686 -37.77 19.59 13.19
CA VAL A 686 -37.92 18.20 12.75
C VAL A 686 -39.26 17.64 13.21
N ALA A 687 -39.90 16.83 12.37
CA ALA A 687 -41.09 16.09 12.72
C ALA A 687 -40.70 14.71 13.26
N ILE A 688 -41.09 14.43 14.50
CA ILE A 688 -40.76 13.21 15.22
C ILE A 688 -42.05 12.43 15.44
N LYS A 689 -42.08 11.19 14.95
CA LYS A 689 -43.15 10.24 15.23
C LYS A 689 -42.65 9.30 16.31
N TYR A 690 -43.43 9.14 17.37
CA TYR A 690 -43.05 8.27 18.48
C TYR A 690 -44.23 7.40 18.92
N ASN A 691 -43.88 6.23 19.44
CA ASN A 691 -44.80 5.30 20.09
C ASN A 691 -44.44 5.18 21.58
N VAL A 692 -45.45 4.92 22.42
CA VAL A 692 -45.26 4.60 23.83
C VAL A 692 -46.04 3.34 24.13
N THR A 693 -45.38 2.37 24.76
CA THR A 693 -45.99 1.13 25.22
C THR A 693 -45.77 0.93 26.72
N ILE A 694 -46.79 0.47 27.42
CA ILE A 694 -46.77 0.23 28.87
C ILE A 694 -46.78 -1.26 29.15
N ASP A 695 -45.87 -1.74 30.00
CA ASP A 695 -45.78 -3.14 30.42
C ASP A 695 -45.79 -4.12 29.21
N GLU A 696 -44.98 -3.85 28.18
CA GLU A 696 -44.92 -4.57 26.90
C GLU A 696 -44.99 -6.11 27.03
N ARG A 697 -44.32 -6.67 28.06
CA ARG A 697 -44.25 -8.12 28.30
C ARG A 697 -45.48 -8.72 29.00
N ARG A 698 -46.44 -7.91 29.46
CA ARG A 698 -47.64 -8.39 30.17
C ARG A 698 -48.86 -8.45 29.25
N TYR A 699 -49.63 -9.53 29.38
CA TYR A 699 -50.91 -9.67 28.67
C TYR A 699 -51.96 -8.64 29.11
N ILE A 700 -52.00 -8.29 30.41
CA ILE A 700 -52.84 -7.20 30.95
C ILE A 700 -51.89 -6.13 31.51
N PRO A 701 -51.95 -4.88 31.01
CA PRO A 701 -51.06 -3.82 31.47
C PRO A 701 -51.53 -3.36 32.86
N ARG A 702 -50.62 -2.91 33.72
CA ARG A 702 -51.00 -2.39 35.04
C ARG A 702 -51.42 -0.92 35.03
N ALA A 703 -51.17 -0.22 33.93
CA ALA A 703 -51.64 1.13 33.70
C ALA A 703 -52.18 1.27 32.28
N VAL A 704 -53.10 2.22 32.10
CA VAL A 704 -53.79 2.47 30.84
C VAL A 704 -53.75 3.97 30.53
N ILE A 705 -53.53 4.29 29.26
CA ILE A 705 -53.45 5.66 28.76
C ILE A 705 -54.87 6.22 28.59
N ASP A 706 -55.10 7.44 29.09
CA ASP A 706 -56.43 8.03 29.16
C ASP A 706 -56.99 8.47 27.79
N ASP A 707 -56.12 8.90 26.88
CA ASP A 707 -56.52 9.54 25.62
C ASP A 707 -56.99 8.58 24.52
N ILE A 708 -56.79 7.26 24.68
CA ILE A 708 -57.07 6.25 23.63
C ILE A 708 -57.84 5.06 24.22
N GLY A 709 -59.09 5.26 24.66
CA GLY A 709 -60.11 4.19 24.76
C GLY A 709 -59.77 2.86 25.46
N GLY A 710 -58.67 2.76 26.22
CA GLY A 710 -58.19 1.52 26.83
C GLY A 710 -57.06 0.77 26.11
N ASP A 711 -56.39 1.35 25.11
CA ASP A 711 -55.34 0.66 24.34
C ASP A 711 -53.93 0.79 24.98
N LYS A 712 -53.06 -0.20 24.74
CA LYS A 712 -51.68 -0.25 25.30
C LYS A 712 -50.67 0.63 24.55
N HIS A 713 -51.07 1.15 23.41
CA HIS A 713 -50.19 1.79 22.44
C HIS A 713 -50.64 3.23 22.21
N PHE A 714 -49.74 4.18 22.42
CA PHE A 714 -49.95 5.58 22.08
C PHE A 714 -48.97 5.99 20.99
N VAL A 715 -49.48 6.45 19.86
CA VAL A 715 -48.66 6.94 18.75
C VAL A 715 -49.00 8.40 18.50
N LYS A 716 -47.99 9.26 18.40
CA LYS A 716 -48.17 10.69 18.13
C LYS A 716 -47.01 11.23 17.29
N THR A 717 -47.30 12.28 16.55
CA THR A 717 -46.30 13.06 15.82
C THR A 717 -46.21 14.46 16.40
N ILE A 718 -45.00 14.93 16.67
CA ILE A 718 -44.72 16.29 17.13
C ILE A 718 -43.74 16.97 16.17
N ARG A 719 -43.73 18.31 16.18
CA ARG A 719 -42.65 19.09 15.57
C ARG A 719 -41.82 19.70 16.70
N ALA A 720 -40.52 19.44 16.67
CA ALA A 720 -39.56 19.96 17.64
C ALA A 720 -38.56 20.87 16.92
N SER A 721 -38.40 22.10 17.43
CA SER A 721 -37.39 23.03 16.93
C SER A 721 -36.03 22.70 17.50
N SER A 722 -34.98 22.81 16.67
CA SER A 722 -33.63 22.54 17.12
C SER A 722 -33.18 23.52 18.22
N GLY A 723 -32.37 23.02 19.16
CA GLY A 723 -31.86 23.76 20.31
C GLY A 723 -32.88 24.03 21.42
N HIS A 724 -34.13 23.55 21.28
CA HIS A 724 -35.18 23.69 22.30
C HIS A 724 -35.77 22.32 22.67
N SER A 725 -36.09 22.15 23.95
CA SER A 725 -36.77 20.94 24.43
C SER A 725 -38.27 21.07 24.19
N GLN A 726 -38.84 20.16 23.40
CA GLN A 726 -40.28 20.11 23.15
C GLN A 726 -40.89 18.93 23.91
N CYS A 727 -41.74 19.24 24.89
CA CYS A 727 -42.36 18.24 25.76
C CYS A 727 -43.84 18.03 25.45
N GLN A 728 -44.30 16.78 25.55
CA GLN A 728 -45.70 16.39 25.45
C GLN A 728 -46.12 15.66 26.72
N GLN A 729 -47.21 16.13 27.33
CA GLN A 729 -47.86 15.44 28.44
C GLN A 729 -48.76 14.30 27.93
N LEU A 730 -48.71 13.16 28.61
CA LEU A 730 -49.48 11.95 28.39
C LEU A 730 -50.11 11.54 29.72
N ASN A 731 -51.43 11.58 29.81
CA ASN A 731 -52.15 11.20 31.03
C ASN A 731 -52.46 9.70 31.03
N PHE A 732 -52.27 9.06 32.18
CA PHE A 732 -52.55 7.63 32.38
C PHE A 732 -53.05 7.36 33.79
N HIS A 733 -53.72 6.22 33.98
CA HIS A 733 -54.15 5.77 35.30
C HIS A 733 -53.71 4.33 35.56
N VAL A 734 -53.50 4.01 36.83
CA VAL A 734 -53.09 2.67 37.29
C VAL A 734 -54.31 1.83 37.60
N LEU A 735 -54.34 0.60 37.08
CA LEU A 735 -55.39 -0.40 37.35
C LEU A 735 -55.11 -1.11 38.67
N ASP A 736 -56.18 -1.56 39.36
CA ASP A 736 -56.05 -2.39 40.56
C ASP A 736 -55.20 -3.64 40.24
N THR A 737 -54.03 -3.74 40.86
CA THR A 737 -53.07 -4.81 40.61
C THR A 737 -52.52 -5.39 41.91
N ALA A 738 -52.40 -6.71 41.97
CA ALA A 738 -51.73 -7.41 43.07
C ALA A 738 -50.20 -7.28 43.00
N ASP A 739 -49.65 -6.79 41.87
CA ASP A 739 -48.22 -6.64 41.62
C ASP A 739 -47.81 -5.16 41.69
N TYR A 740 -47.83 -4.64 42.91
CA TYR A 740 -47.33 -3.31 43.30
C TYR A 740 -45.87 -3.37 43.79
N VAL A 741 -45.15 -4.45 43.47
CA VAL A 741 -43.74 -4.66 43.81
C VAL A 741 -42.82 -4.25 42.67
N LYS A 742 -43.13 -4.63 41.42
CA LYS A 742 -42.33 -4.27 40.24
C LYS A 742 -42.76 -2.91 39.70
N PRO A 743 -41.88 -1.99 39.26
CA PRO A 743 -42.31 -0.73 38.64
C PRO A 743 -43.09 -0.99 37.36
N ILE A 744 -43.92 -0.03 36.96
CA ILE A 744 -44.56 -0.01 35.64
C ILE A 744 -43.55 0.55 34.64
N THR A 745 -43.27 -0.20 33.57
CA THR A 745 -42.27 0.18 32.57
C THR A 745 -42.93 0.76 31.33
N PHE A 746 -42.43 1.90 30.88
CA PHE A 746 -42.76 2.59 29.64
C PHE A 746 -41.62 2.40 28.63
N ASN A 747 -41.93 1.94 27.42
CA ASN A 747 -41.01 1.90 26.30
C ASN A 747 -41.41 2.99 25.30
N LEU A 748 -40.52 3.94 25.04
CA LEU A 748 -40.66 5.01 24.05
C LEU A 748 -39.79 4.65 22.84
N GLU A 749 -40.38 4.49 21.68
CA GLU A 749 -39.63 4.38 20.42
C GLU A 749 -39.95 5.57 19.54
N TYR A 750 -38.95 6.13 18.86
CA TYR A 750 -39.12 7.30 18.03
C TYR A 750 -38.34 7.21 16.73
N GLU A 751 -38.90 7.86 15.71
CA GLU A 751 -38.35 7.96 14.37
C GLU A 751 -38.64 9.35 13.80
N LEU A 752 -37.91 9.72 12.74
CA LEU A 752 -38.30 10.89 11.95
C LEU A 752 -39.59 10.57 11.18
N ALA A 753 -40.59 11.43 11.28
CA ALA A 753 -41.89 11.22 10.64
C ALA A 753 -41.82 11.22 9.10
N PHE A 754 -40.78 11.85 8.54
CA PHE A 754 -40.51 11.93 7.11
C PHE A 754 -39.08 11.44 6.83
N SER A 755 -38.84 10.12 6.87
CA SER A 755 -37.53 9.53 6.58
C SER A 755 -37.01 9.83 5.17
N ASP A 756 -37.92 10.14 4.25
CA ASP A 756 -37.66 10.29 2.82
C ASP A 756 -37.47 11.75 2.40
N GLN A 757 -37.71 12.69 3.31
CA GLN A 757 -37.65 14.13 3.07
C GLN A 757 -37.10 14.84 4.31
N GLY A 758 -35.99 15.55 4.18
CA GLY A 758 -35.36 16.29 5.28
C GLY A 758 -34.14 15.57 5.87
N PRO A 759 -33.80 15.77 7.16
CA PRO A 759 -32.58 15.22 7.72
C PRO A 759 -32.60 13.69 7.87
N VAL A 760 -31.43 13.12 8.14
CA VAL A 760 -31.23 11.73 8.52
C VAL A 760 -30.75 11.67 9.97
N LEU A 761 -31.17 10.63 10.70
CA LEU A 761 -30.65 10.36 12.05
C LEU A 761 -29.21 9.86 11.96
N GLU A 762 -28.38 10.24 12.93
CA GLU A 762 -27.03 9.69 13.05
C GLU A 762 -27.07 8.16 13.26
N GLU A 763 -26.19 7.43 12.55
CA GLU A 763 -26.25 5.97 12.30
C GLU A 763 -26.25 5.11 13.57
N ASP A 764 -25.68 5.60 14.68
CA ASP A 764 -25.59 4.89 15.95
C ASP A 764 -26.29 5.64 17.09
N TRP A 765 -27.13 6.63 16.77
CA TRP A 765 -27.86 7.39 17.77
C TRP A 765 -29.07 6.60 18.28
N PRO A 766 -29.31 6.53 19.62
CA PRO A 766 -30.44 5.77 20.16
C PRO A 766 -31.77 6.28 19.60
N THR A 767 -32.69 5.36 19.29
CA THR A 767 -34.06 5.61 18.81
C THR A 767 -35.13 5.04 19.74
N SER A 768 -34.71 4.50 20.88
CA SER A 768 -35.61 3.99 21.92
C SER A 768 -35.12 4.37 23.31
N LEU A 769 -36.08 4.58 24.22
CA LEU A 769 -35.86 4.92 25.61
C LEU A 769 -36.82 4.13 26.49
N LYS A 770 -36.27 3.43 27.48
CA LYS A 770 -37.04 2.64 28.45
C LYS A 770 -36.98 3.30 29.83
N VAL A 771 -38.11 3.74 30.34
CA VAL A 771 -38.23 4.40 31.65
C VAL A 771 -39.25 3.68 32.51
N SER A 772 -39.08 3.66 33.83
CA SER A 772 -40.00 2.94 34.73
C SER A 772 -40.43 3.83 35.88
N VAL A 773 -41.69 3.71 36.29
CA VAL A 773 -42.27 4.40 37.43
C VAL A 773 -42.52 3.40 38.58
N PRO A 774 -41.89 3.59 39.76
CA PRO A 774 -42.01 2.66 40.88
C PRO A 774 -43.29 2.88 41.69
N PHE A 775 -43.69 1.86 42.45
CA PHE A 775 -44.75 1.95 43.45
C PHE A 775 -44.21 2.54 44.77
N TRP A 776 -45.12 2.99 45.63
CA TRP A 776 -44.81 3.52 46.96
C TRP A 776 -44.55 2.39 47.97
N ASN A 777 -43.59 2.59 48.88
CA ASN A 777 -42.84 1.50 49.54
C ASN A 777 -43.12 1.24 51.04
N GLY A 778 -44.09 1.93 51.67
CA GLY A 778 -44.54 1.56 53.03
C GLY A 778 -43.57 1.82 54.20
N CYS A 779 -42.77 2.88 54.17
CA CYS A 779 -41.95 3.34 55.31
C CYS A 779 -42.83 3.90 56.45
N ASN A 780 -42.28 4.09 57.68
CA ASN A 780 -42.99 4.69 58.83
C ASN A 780 -43.53 6.11 58.53
N GLN A 781 -44.33 6.68 59.46
CA GLN A 781 -45.22 7.86 59.30
C GLN A 781 -44.68 9.10 58.54
N ASP A 782 -43.37 9.22 58.32
CA ASP A 782 -42.71 10.32 57.60
C ASP A 782 -42.42 10.02 56.11
N GLU A 783 -42.91 8.87 55.59
CA GLU A 783 -42.77 8.41 54.19
C GLU A 783 -41.32 8.22 53.67
N ARG A 784 -40.32 8.25 54.56
CA ARG A 784 -38.88 8.08 54.25
C ARG A 784 -38.31 6.83 54.92
N CYS A 785 -37.63 5.98 54.15
CA CYS A 785 -36.82 4.86 54.67
C CYS A 785 -35.35 5.30 54.70
N VAL A 786 -34.68 5.11 55.84
CA VAL A 786 -33.25 5.43 56.00
C VAL A 786 -32.43 4.14 56.14
N PRO A 787 -31.85 3.62 55.04
CA PRO A 787 -30.97 2.45 55.09
C PRO A 787 -29.54 2.84 55.53
N ASP A 788 -28.72 1.83 55.80
CA ASP A 788 -27.27 1.94 56.08
C ASP A 788 -26.59 0.77 55.38
N LEU A 789 -25.97 1.00 54.20
CA LEU A 789 -25.45 -0.05 53.32
C LEU A 789 -23.93 -0.19 53.45
N TYR A 790 -23.46 -1.27 54.04
CA TYR A 790 -22.05 -1.51 54.27
C TYR A 790 -21.44 -2.53 53.30
N LEU A 791 -20.33 -2.18 52.65
CA LEU A 791 -19.49 -3.07 51.84
C LEU A 791 -18.13 -3.35 52.50
N ASP A 792 -17.72 -4.63 52.50
CA ASP A 792 -16.36 -5.07 52.84
C ASP A 792 -15.85 -6.07 51.79
N VAL A 793 -14.57 -5.97 51.42
CA VAL A 793 -13.97 -6.77 50.33
C VAL A 793 -12.60 -7.31 50.71
N LYS A 794 -12.40 -8.61 50.44
CA LYS A 794 -11.10 -9.28 50.54
C LYS A 794 -10.66 -9.80 49.17
N HIS A 795 -9.36 -9.77 48.89
CA HIS A 795 -8.78 -10.20 47.62
C HIS A 795 -7.74 -11.31 47.80
N ASP A 796 -7.50 -12.08 46.75
CA ASP A 796 -6.55 -13.21 46.72
C ASP A 796 -5.26 -12.90 45.92
N ILE A 797 -5.02 -11.64 45.55
CA ILE A 797 -3.83 -11.21 44.81
C ILE A 797 -2.63 -11.04 45.77
N PRO A 798 -1.48 -11.72 45.54
CA PRO A 798 -0.31 -11.61 46.41
C PRO A 798 0.47 -10.32 46.15
N THR A 799 0.98 -9.72 47.22
CA THR A 799 1.97 -8.63 47.15
C THR A 799 3.31 -9.16 46.60
N ALA A 800 4.18 -8.28 46.11
CA ALA A 800 5.52 -8.67 45.66
C ALA A 800 6.36 -9.40 46.72
N MET A 801 6.19 -9.02 48.00
CA MET A 801 6.84 -9.70 49.12
C MET A 801 6.31 -11.13 49.29
N GLU A 802 4.99 -11.32 49.30
CA GLU A 802 4.38 -12.65 49.38
C GLU A 802 4.73 -13.50 48.17
N PHE A 803 4.80 -12.91 46.97
CA PHE A 803 5.20 -13.60 45.76
C PHE A 803 6.62 -14.17 45.88
N CYS A 804 7.58 -13.33 46.29
CA CYS A 804 8.97 -13.73 46.44
C CYS A 804 9.18 -14.80 47.53
N GLN A 805 8.49 -14.68 48.65
CA GLN A 805 8.62 -15.65 49.75
C GLN A 805 7.94 -16.98 49.45
N ARG A 806 6.68 -16.94 48.98
CA ARG A 806 5.85 -18.14 48.82
C ARG A 806 6.12 -18.90 47.53
N PHE A 807 6.48 -18.21 46.45
CA PHE A 807 6.57 -18.81 45.11
C PHE A 807 7.98 -18.87 44.55
N LEU A 808 8.85 -17.92 44.90
CA LEU A 808 10.28 -18.01 44.56
C LEU A 808 11.12 -18.72 45.64
N TYR A 809 10.52 -19.06 46.79
CA TYR A 809 11.18 -19.70 47.94
C TYR A 809 12.49 -18.98 48.38
N ARG A 810 12.54 -17.66 48.23
CA ARG A 810 13.72 -16.85 48.57
C ARG A 810 13.71 -16.41 50.03
N THR A 811 14.89 -16.09 50.56
CA THR A 811 15.05 -15.56 51.91
C THR A 811 14.46 -14.15 52.03
N LEU A 812 14.11 -13.76 53.26
CA LEU A 812 13.49 -12.46 53.54
C LEU A 812 14.36 -11.26 53.07
N THR A 813 15.68 -11.39 53.18
CA THR A 813 16.64 -10.38 52.71
C THR A 813 16.66 -10.26 51.18
N ALA A 814 16.71 -11.38 50.45
CA ALA A 814 16.64 -11.38 48.99
C ALA A 814 15.28 -10.86 48.47
N CYS A 815 14.20 -11.07 49.22
CA CYS A 815 12.89 -10.50 48.89
C CYS A 815 12.77 -9.00 49.20
N ALA A 816 13.47 -8.50 50.22
CA ALA A 816 13.56 -7.07 50.49
C ALA A 816 14.29 -6.34 49.34
N GLU A 817 15.39 -6.91 48.83
CA GLU A 817 16.09 -6.38 47.64
C GLU A 817 15.19 -6.44 46.40
N PHE A 818 14.55 -7.58 46.14
CA PHE A 818 13.62 -7.75 45.03
C PHE A 818 12.46 -6.74 45.06
N THR A 819 11.91 -6.46 46.24
CA THR A 819 10.81 -5.50 46.41
C THR A 819 11.28 -4.04 46.34
N SER A 820 12.52 -3.75 46.74
CA SER A 820 13.11 -2.40 46.64
C SER A 820 13.35 -1.93 45.20
N ALA A 821 13.31 -2.85 44.22
CA ALA A 821 13.40 -2.54 42.80
C ALA A 821 12.10 -1.92 42.21
N PHE A 822 11.04 -1.83 43.00
CA PHE A 822 9.76 -1.25 42.59
C PHE A 822 9.51 0.07 43.33
N ASP A 823 9.12 1.12 42.60
CA ASP A 823 8.86 2.45 43.16
C ASP A 823 7.60 2.48 44.05
N ASN A 824 6.64 1.57 43.82
CA ASN A 824 5.37 1.47 44.54
C ASN A 824 5.13 0.03 45.04
N SER A 825 4.16 -0.14 45.96
CA SER A 825 3.66 -1.47 46.31
C SER A 825 3.00 -2.13 45.10
N VAL A 826 3.68 -3.13 44.53
CA VAL A 826 3.18 -3.88 43.36
C VAL A 826 2.71 -5.27 43.75
N PHE A 827 1.74 -5.76 42.99
CA PHE A 827 1.15 -7.07 43.10
C PHE A 827 1.57 -7.90 41.89
N ILE A 828 1.89 -9.17 42.11
CA ILE A 828 2.46 -10.02 41.06
C ILE A 828 1.44 -11.05 40.60
N ILE A 829 1.11 -11.00 39.31
CA ILE A 829 0.29 -12.01 38.63
C ILE A 829 1.21 -13.09 38.08
N GLN A 830 0.95 -14.32 38.52
CA GLN A 830 1.76 -15.49 38.16
C GLN A 830 1.44 -15.97 36.75
N ARG A 831 2.41 -16.60 36.09
CA ARG A 831 2.26 -17.10 34.70
C ARG A 831 1.07 -18.04 34.47
N SER A 832 0.67 -18.81 35.48
CA SER A 832 -0.43 -19.79 35.41
C SER A 832 -1.77 -19.24 35.87
N ARG A 833 -1.80 -18.04 36.47
CA ARG A 833 -2.99 -17.50 37.12
C ARG A 833 -3.90 -16.81 36.10
N ARG A 834 -5.08 -17.38 35.90
CA ARG A 834 -6.08 -16.88 34.93
C ARG A 834 -7.23 -16.09 35.55
N ARG A 835 -7.40 -16.19 36.87
CA ARG A 835 -8.54 -15.62 37.60
C ARG A 835 -8.12 -14.82 38.83
N VAL A 836 -8.92 -13.83 39.17
CA VAL A 836 -8.88 -13.07 40.42
C VAL A 836 -10.21 -13.30 41.14
N ALA A 837 -10.16 -13.60 42.43
CA ALA A 837 -11.34 -13.81 43.25
C ALA A 837 -11.43 -12.75 44.35
N LEU A 838 -12.58 -12.09 44.43
CA LEU A 838 -12.92 -11.17 45.51
C LEU A 838 -14.00 -11.80 46.38
N GLU A 839 -13.80 -11.76 47.69
CA GLU A 839 -14.82 -12.13 48.66
C GLU A 839 -15.45 -10.86 49.21
N VAL A 840 -16.74 -10.67 48.93
CA VAL A 840 -17.48 -9.44 49.21
C VAL A 840 -18.56 -9.72 50.24
N VAL A 841 -18.69 -8.82 51.21
CA VAL A 841 -19.76 -8.80 52.20
C VAL A 841 -20.58 -7.55 51.97
N LEU A 842 -21.90 -7.70 51.80
CA LEU A 842 -22.86 -6.60 51.74
C LEU A 842 -23.88 -6.76 52.87
N GLU A 843 -24.03 -5.72 53.70
CA GLU A 843 -24.90 -5.72 54.88
C GLU A 843 -25.76 -4.45 54.88
N ASN A 844 -27.07 -4.59 55.17
CA ASN A 844 -27.92 -3.44 55.49
C ASN A 844 -28.08 -3.34 57.01
N ARG A 845 -27.45 -2.35 57.62
CA ARG A 845 -27.45 -2.13 59.08
C ARG A 845 -28.62 -1.26 59.56
N GLY A 846 -29.32 -0.60 58.63
CA GLY A 846 -30.39 0.37 58.87
C GLY A 846 -31.80 -0.18 58.59
N GLU A 847 -32.71 0.69 58.15
CA GLU A 847 -34.07 0.32 57.73
C GLU A 847 -34.09 -0.34 56.33
N ASN A 848 -35.26 -0.79 55.85
CA ASN A 848 -35.35 -1.46 54.55
C ASN A 848 -34.85 -0.57 53.41
N ALA A 849 -33.91 -1.07 52.61
CA ALA A 849 -33.42 -0.39 51.43
C ALA A 849 -34.22 -0.82 50.20
N TYR A 850 -34.82 0.14 49.49
CA TYR A 850 -35.58 -0.14 48.25
C TYR A 850 -34.70 -0.14 47.01
N SER A 851 -34.93 -1.09 46.10
CA SER A 851 -34.17 -1.24 44.85
C SER A 851 -32.66 -1.23 45.09
N THR A 852 -32.17 -2.00 46.06
CA THR A 852 -30.73 -2.04 46.32
C THR A 852 -29.99 -2.57 45.09
N MET A 853 -29.06 -1.76 44.61
CA MET A 853 -28.23 -2.02 43.44
C MET A 853 -26.78 -2.09 43.86
N LEU A 854 -26.10 -3.14 43.45
CA LEU A 854 -24.66 -3.27 43.51
C LEU A 854 -24.10 -2.96 42.12
N ASN A 855 -23.38 -1.86 42.01
CA ASN A 855 -22.63 -1.49 40.83
C ASN A 855 -21.20 -2.04 40.94
N ILE A 856 -20.82 -2.86 39.96
CA ILE A 856 -19.50 -3.48 39.85
C ILE A 856 -18.86 -2.89 38.60
N SER A 857 -17.79 -2.12 38.77
CA SER A 857 -16.99 -1.63 37.65
C SER A 857 -15.57 -2.14 37.79
N HIS A 858 -14.95 -2.53 36.66
CA HIS A 858 -13.62 -3.10 36.66
C HIS A 858 -12.78 -2.56 35.50
N SER A 859 -11.46 -2.63 35.64
CA SER A 859 -10.53 -2.26 34.58
C SER A 859 -10.63 -3.21 33.39
N GLN A 860 -10.20 -2.73 32.22
CA GLN A 860 -10.42 -3.41 30.95
C GLN A 860 -9.59 -4.71 30.78
N ASN A 861 -8.53 -4.88 31.58
CA ASN A 861 -7.75 -6.11 31.67
C ASN A 861 -8.47 -7.26 32.39
N LEU A 862 -9.67 -7.03 32.93
CA LEU A 862 -10.53 -8.04 33.54
C LEU A 862 -11.81 -8.27 32.75
N GLN A 863 -12.32 -9.49 32.84
CA GLN A 863 -13.64 -9.91 32.38
C GLN A 863 -14.40 -10.52 33.55
N PHE A 864 -15.61 -10.03 33.82
CA PHE A 864 -16.48 -10.61 34.82
C PHE A 864 -16.87 -12.04 34.43
N ALA A 865 -16.50 -13.04 35.26
CA ALA A 865 -16.78 -14.44 34.98
C ALA A 865 -18.02 -14.94 35.72
N SER A 866 -18.08 -14.78 37.04
CA SER A 866 -19.22 -15.22 37.85
C SER A 866 -19.36 -14.50 39.19
N LEU A 867 -20.58 -14.50 39.71
CA LEU A 867 -20.92 -14.15 41.09
C LEU A 867 -21.55 -15.37 41.75
N ILE A 868 -20.98 -15.81 42.87
CA ILE A 868 -21.39 -17.01 43.61
C ILE A 868 -21.69 -16.61 45.05
N THR A 869 -22.94 -16.68 45.47
CA THR A 869 -23.35 -16.48 46.86
C THR A 869 -22.90 -17.66 47.73
N LYS A 870 -22.22 -17.43 48.86
CA LYS A 870 -21.91 -18.50 49.82
C LYS A 870 -23.20 -18.88 50.58
N GLU A 871 -23.41 -20.17 50.83
CA GLU A 871 -24.69 -20.75 51.31
C GLU A 871 -25.22 -20.19 52.65
N ASP A 872 -26.55 -20.38 52.85
CA ASP A 872 -27.44 -19.96 53.96
C ASP A 872 -27.77 -18.46 54.11
N SER A 873 -28.04 -17.77 52.98
CA SER A 873 -28.67 -16.43 53.02
C SER A 873 -29.96 -16.38 52.19
N ASP A 874 -31.03 -15.79 52.75
CA ASP A 874 -32.30 -15.49 52.05
C ASP A 874 -32.15 -14.36 51.00
N VAL A 875 -30.92 -13.86 50.77
CA VAL A 875 -30.62 -12.71 49.91
C VAL A 875 -30.28 -13.17 48.51
N LYS A 876 -31.08 -12.78 47.51
CA LYS A 876 -30.88 -13.16 46.10
C LYS A 876 -30.23 -12.03 45.33
N ILE A 877 -29.14 -12.30 44.61
CA ILE A 877 -28.45 -11.32 43.76
C ILE A 877 -28.69 -11.68 42.28
N GLU A 878 -29.25 -10.75 41.52
CA GLU A 878 -29.52 -10.90 40.08
C GLU A 878 -28.83 -9.81 39.27
N CYS A 879 -27.82 -10.20 38.49
CA CYS A 879 -27.05 -9.27 37.66
C CYS A 879 -27.59 -9.18 36.23
N LYS A 880 -27.63 -7.95 35.69
CA LYS A 880 -27.94 -7.70 34.28
C LYS A 880 -26.70 -7.20 33.55
N SER A 881 -26.54 -7.64 32.31
CA SER A 881 -25.56 -7.10 31.36
C SER A 881 -26.15 -5.87 30.67
N ASP A 882 -25.43 -4.73 30.74
CA ASP A 882 -25.68 -3.59 29.86
C ASP A 882 -24.67 -3.65 28.70
N GLU A 883 -25.15 -3.77 27.47
CA GLU A 883 -24.29 -3.86 26.27
C GLU A 883 -23.53 -2.55 26.01
N ARG A 884 -23.99 -1.42 26.56
CA ARG A 884 -23.35 -0.11 26.38
C ARG A 884 -22.09 0.07 27.24
N PHE A 885 -21.93 -0.71 28.29
CA PHE A 885 -20.82 -0.57 29.25
C PHE A 885 -20.24 -1.94 29.61
N PRO A 886 -19.38 -2.53 28.75
CA PRO A 886 -18.92 -3.91 28.87
C PRO A 886 -18.12 -4.22 30.14
N HIS A 887 -17.57 -3.19 30.79
CA HIS A 887 -16.77 -3.29 32.03
C HIS A 887 -17.55 -2.92 33.30
N THR A 888 -18.87 -2.78 33.19
CA THR A 888 -19.75 -2.53 34.33
C THR A 888 -20.84 -3.60 34.41
N LYS A 889 -21.17 -4.03 35.62
CA LYS A 889 -22.29 -4.92 35.93
C LYS A 889 -23.13 -4.29 37.02
N ILE A 890 -24.43 -4.21 36.77
CA ILE A 890 -25.40 -3.75 37.74
C ILE A 890 -26.18 -4.96 38.22
N CYS A 891 -26.13 -5.20 39.53
CA CYS A 891 -26.77 -6.32 40.17
C CYS A 891 -27.84 -5.85 41.15
N ASN A 892 -29.05 -6.40 41.00
CA ASN A 892 -30.13 -6.19 41.97
C ASN A 892 -29.90 -7.10 43.18
N VAL A 893 -29.98 -6.54 44.38
CA VAL A 893 -29.82 -7.26 45.65
C VAL A 893 -31.19 -7.35 46.32
N SER A 894 -31.76 -8.56 46.40
CA SER A 894 -33.06 -8.86 47.01
C SER A 894 -34.19 -7.93 46.59
N TYR A 895 -34.36 -7.75 45.28
CA TYR A 895 -35.43 -6.93 44.74
C TYR A 895 -36.82 -7.39 45.24
N PRO A 896 -37.71 -6.51 45.73
CA PRO A 896 -37.61 -5.04 45.80
C PRO A 896 -36.95 -4.46 47.07
N PHE A 897 -36.73 -5.26 48.11
CA PHE A 897 -36.26 -4.79 49.43
C PHE A 897 -35.06 -5.60 49.93
N PHE A 898 -33.95 -4.91 50.16
CA PHE A 898 -32.90 -5.46 51.02
C PHE A 898 -33.24 -5.13 52.48
N ARG A 899 -33.73 -6.15 53.19
CA ARG A 899 -34.35 -5.99 54.52
C ARG A 899 -33.37 -5.44 55.55
N ALA A 900 -33.91 -4.74 56.54
CA ALA A 900 -33.17 -4.31 57.72
C ALA A 900 -32.41 -5.48 58.35
N LYS A 901 -31.12 -5.27 58.66
CA LYS A 901 -30.18 -6.26 59.24
C LYS A 901 -29.88 -7.48 58.37
N ALA A 902 -30.27 -7.47 57.09
CA ALA A 902 -29.90 -8.53 56.17
C ALA A 902 -28.42 -8.42 55.78
N LYS A 903 -27.75 -9.56 55.65
CA LYS A 903 -26.35 -9.68 55.28
C LYS A 903 -26.17 -10.78 54.24
N VAL A 904 -25.36 -10.53 53.23
CA VAL A 904 -24.98 -11.51 52.20
C VAL A 904 -23.48 -11.51 51.99
N THR A 905 -22.91 -12.70 51.83
CA THR A 905 -21.50 -12.89 51.47
C THR A 905 -21.44 -13.63 50.14
N PHE A 906 -20.70 -13.07 49.18
CA PHE A 906 -20.58 -13.64 47.84
C PHE A 906 -19.16 -13.48 47.30
N ARG A 907 -18.81 -14.38 46.39
CA ARG A 907 -17.53 -14.41 45.70
C ARG A 907 -17.71 -13.89 44.28
N LEU A 908 -16.91 -12.91 43.89
CA LEU A 908 -16.78 -12.43 42.52
C LEU A 908 -15.54 -13.05 41.88
N ASP A 909 -15.70 -13.74 40.77
CA ASP A 909 -14.59 -14.24 39.96
C ASP A 909 -14.44 -13.40 38.69
N PHE A 910 -13.23 -12.92 38.44
CA PHE A 910 -12.84 -12.22 37.22
C PHE A 910 -11.78 -13.05 36.48
N GLU A 911 -11.85 -13.08 35.15
CA GLU A 911 -10.82 -13.64 34.27
C GLU A 911 -9.97 -12.53 33.67
N PHE A 912 -8.65 -12.77 33.55
CA PHE A 912 -7.78 -11.82 32.84
C PHE A 912 -8.04 -11.86 31.34
N SER A 913 -8.16 -10.69 30.72
CA SER A 913 -8.26 -10.57 29.27
C SER A 913 -6.99 -11.06 28.58
N LYS A 914 -7.13 -11.80 27.48
CA LYS A 914 -6.02 -12.25 26.64
C LYS A 914 -5.44 -11.13 25.75
N TYR A 915 -6.23 -10.08 25.52
CA TYR A 915 -5.95 -9.06 24.50
C TYR A 915 -5.72 -7.66 25.08
N GLN A 916 -6.10 -7.44 26.35
CA GLN A 916 -6.07 -6.13 26.98
C GLN A 916 -5.19 -6.15 28.21
N PHE A 917 -4.06 -5.45 28.09
CA PHE A 917 -3.01 -5.40 29.08
C PHE A 917 -3.03 -4.05 29.81
N LEU A 918 -3.06 -4.04 31.15
CA LEU A 918 -2.92 -2.80 31.94
C LEU A 918 -1.94 -3.02 33.10
N PRO A 919 -1.07 -2.02 33.41
CA PRO A 919 -0.11 -2.09 34.53
C PRO A 919 -0.79 -1.86 35.89
N TYR A 920 -2.12 -1.83 35.91
CA TYR A 920 -2.94 -1.70 37.10
C TYR A 920 -4.19 -2.56 36.94
N LEU A 921 -4.82 -2.87 38.06
CA LEU A 921 -6.13 -3.50 38.12
C LEU A 921 -6.97 -2.72 39.10
N GLN A 922 -8.13 -2.28 38.62
CA GLN A 922 -9.07 -1.51 39.40
C GLN A 922 -10.39 -2.26 39.46
N VAL A 923 -10.95 -2.45 40.65
CA VAL A 923 -12.31 -2.93 40.83
C VAL A 923 -12.99 -2.01 41.82
N HIS A 924 -14.04 -1.35 41.34
CA HIS A 924 -14.84 -0.43 42.14
C HIS A 924 -16.23 -1.03 42.34
N LEU A 925 -16.56 -1.26 43.60
CA LEU A 925 -17.87 -1.75 44.03
C LEU A 925 -18.58 -0.60 44.75
N SER A 926 -19.82 -0.32 44.34
CA SER A 926 -20.66 0.70 44.98
C SER A 926 -22.05 0.14 45.19
N ALA A 927 -22.55 0.20 46.42
CA ALA A 927 -23.90 -0.22 46.79
C ALA A 927 -24.80 1.00 46.98
N GLY A 928 -25.88 1.07 46.23
CA GLY A 928 -26.85 2.15 46.30
C GLY A 928 -28.28 1.62 46.49
N SER A 929 -29.17 2.51 46.89
CA SER A 929 -30.61 2.25 46.91
C SER A 929 -31.38 3.52 46.56
N ASP A 930 -32.65 3.40 46.19
CA ASP A 930 -33.51 4.57 45.94
C ASP A 930 -34.01 5.21 47.25
N SER A 931 -33.52 4.75 48.40
CA SER A 931 -33.90 5.24 49.74
C SER A 931 -32.86 6.24 50.24
N GLU A 932 -33.28 7.20 51.07
CA GLU A 932 -32.42 8.31 51.50
C GLU A 932 -31.52 7.88 52.66
N GLU A 933 -30.28 7.53 52.35
CA GLU A 933 -29.25 7.21 53.35
C GLU A 933 -28.54 8.48 53.87
N LEU A 934 -28.19 8.48 55.16
CA LEU A 934 -27.48 9.56 55.84
C LEU A 934 -26.08 9.78 55.24
N GLU A 935 -25.69 11.04 55.02
CA GLU A 935 -24.37 11.38 54.47
C GLU A 935 -23.21 10.82 55.31
N SER A 936 -23.42 10.62 56.62
CA SER A 936 -22.41 10.10 57.54
C SER A 936 -22.11 8.60 57.38
N THR A 937 -22.91 7.82 56.66
CA THR A 937 -22.65 6.38 56.42
C THR A 937 -22.22 6.10 54.99
N ARG A 938 -22.66 6.91 54.01
CA ARG A 938 -22.39 6.73 52.56
C ARG A 938 -20.97 6.37 52.12
N PHE A 939 -19.93 6.69 52.90
CA PHE A 939 -18.55 6.36 52.56
C PHE A 939 -18.24 4.86 52.67
N ASP A 940 -19.03 4.09 53.44
CA ASP A 940 -18.84 2.64 53.60
C ASP A 940 -19.69 1.80 52.62
N ASN A 941 -20.46 2.48 51.77
CA ASN A 941 -21.18 1.93 50.63
C ASN A 941 -20.28 1.64 49.42
N GLU A 942 -19.04 2.15 49.42
CA GLU A 942 -18.14 2.09 48.28
C GLU A 942 -16.78 1.52 48.67
N VAL A 943 -16.25 0.64 47.82
CA VAL A 943 -14.91 0.07 47.96
C VAL A 943 -14.20 0.15 46.62
N LEU A 944 -13.07 0.86 46.61
CA LEU A 944 -12.16 0.94 45.47
C LEU A 944 -10.92 0.09 45.74
N LEU A 945 -10.78 -1.00 44.99
CA LEU A 945 -9.54 -1.76 44.92
C LEU A 945 -8.71 -1.24 43.75
N ASP A 946 -7.52 -0.71 44.03
CA ASP A 946 -6.57 -0.24 43.01
C ASP A 946 -5.19 -0.88 43.27
N PHE A 947 -4.79 -1.75 42.36
CA PHE A 947 -3.55 -2.51 42.46
C PHE A 947 -2.63 -2.18 41.29
N HIS A 948 -1.40 -1.77 41.57
CA HIS A 948 -0.34 -1.75 40.56
C HIS A 948 0.15 -3.17 40.28
N LEU A 949 0.06 -3.62 39.04
CA LEU A 949 0.35 -4.99 38.65
C LEU A 949 1.69 -5.13 37.94
N LYS A 950 2.37 -6.22 38.26
CA LYS A 950 3.44 -6.81 37.45
C LYS A 950 3.08 -8.25 37.09
N TYR A 951 3.46 -8.68 35.90
CA TYR A 951 3.12 -10.00 35.36
C TYR A 951 4.40 -10.83 35.21
N GLU A 952 4.40 -12.04 35.74
CA GLU A 952 5.50 -12.98 35.57
C GLU A 952 5.55 -13.46 34.11
N SER A 953 6.68 -13.24 33.44
CA SER A 953 6.92 -13.71 32.08
C SER A 953 7.19 -15.22 32.04
N ASP A 954 6.81 -15.89 30.96
CA ASP A 954 7.16 -17.31 30.74
C ASP A 954 7.83 -17.49 29.38
N LEU A 955 9.09 -17.03 29.30
CA LEU A 955 9.89 -17.06 28.08
C LEU A 955 10.94 -18.18 28.14
N LEU A 956 10.97 -19.01 27.11
CA LEU A 956 12.06 -19.96 26.87
C LEU A 956 13.07 -19.33 25.90
N PHE A 957 14.23 -18.95 26.43
CA PHE A 957 15.33 -18.38 25.64
C PHE A 957 16.46 -19.38 25.44
N THR A 958 16.71 -19.76 24.19
CA THR A 958 17.66 -20.81 23.78
C THR A 958 18.64 -20.32 22.72
N ARG A 959 19.74 -21.04 22.56
CA ARG A 959 20.83 -20.73 21.62
C ARG A 959 21.30 -21.97 20.88
N HIS A 960 21.80 -21.80 19.66
CA HIS A 960 22.41 -22.84 18.86
C HIS A 960 23.50 -22.24 17.97
N SER A 961 24.61 -22.95 17.76
CA SER A 961 25.69 -22.55 16.85
C SER A 961 25.96 -23.64 15.83
N SER A 962 26.27 -23.29 14.58
CA SER A 962 26.75 -24.27 13.58
C SER A 962 28.24 -24.57 13.70
N LEU A 963 28.98 -23.78 14.49
CA LEU A 963 30.43 -23.87 14.64
C LEU A 963 30.81 -23.54 16.09
N ASP A 964 31.45 -24.47 16.79
CA ASP A 964 31.88 -24.28 18.18
C ASP A 964 33.41 -24.16 18.31
N GLN A 965 34.16 -24.82 17.42
CA GLN A 965 35.63 -24.83 17.43
C GLN A 965 36.19 -24.63 16.01
N TYR A 966 37.28 -23.87 15.89
CA TYR A 966 37.99 -23.65 14.62
C TYR A 966 39.51 -23.62 14.81
N GLU A 967 40.21 -24.50 14.10
CA GLU A 967 41.67 -24.57 14.11
C GLU A 967 42.28 -23.91 12.87
N ILE A 968 43.29 -23.07 13.07
CA ILE A 968 44.00 -22.35 12.01
C ILE A 968 45.26 -23.14 11.61
N THR A 969 45.28 -23.65 10.38
CA THR A 969 46.42 -24.36 9.78
C THR A 969 47.38 -23.41 9.04
N SER A 970 48.69 -23.70 9.03
CA SER A 970 49.73 -22.82 8.44
C SER A 970 49.83 -22.92 6.90
N GLU A 971 49.39 -24.03 6.30
CA GLU A 971 49.46 -24.24 4.84
C GLU A 971 48.10 -24.15 4.15
N GLY A 972 48.09 -23.53 2.96
CA GLY A 972 46.95 -23.41 2.05
C GLY A 972 46.54 -24.75 1.44
N SER A 973 46.04 -25.68 2.24
CA SER A 973 45.44 -26.91 1.76
C SER A 973 44.01 -26.66 1.29
N ALA A 974 43.87 -26.69 -0.04
CA ALA A 974 42.66 -26.91 -0.83
C ALA A 974 41.46 -27.46 -0.03
N GLY A 975 40.50 -26.59 0.27
CA GLY A 975 39.24 -26.92 0.90
C GLY A 975 38.27 -25.73 0.88
N GLY A 976 37.74 -25.41 -0.30
CA GLY A 976 36.42 -24.80 -0.55
C GLY A 976 36.00 -23.47 0.08
N TYR A 977 36.73 -22.87 1.03
CA TYR A 977 36.31 -21.62 1.65
C TYR A 977 37.04 -20.41 1.02
N ASN A 978 36.26 -19.38 0.67
CA ASN A 978 36.75 -18.13 0.08
C ASN A 978 37.85 -17.49 0.94
N ALA A 979 38.57 -16.51 0.38
CA ALA A 979 39.72 -15.81 0.97
C ALA A 979 39.46 -15.05 2.31
N ILE A 980 38.37 -15.35 3.03
CA ILE A 980 37.86 -14.70 4.24
C ILE A 980 37.96 -15.67 5.44
N GLY A 981 37.48 -16.92 5.34
CA GLY A 981 37.53 -17.97 6.38
C GLY A 981 36.24 -18.83 6.39
N PRO A 982 36.01 -19.69 7.42
CA PRO A 982 34.82 -20.55 7.47
C PRO A 982 33.55 -19.76 7.86
N PRO A 983 32.38 -20.14 7.32
CA PRO A 983 31.09 -19.55 7.69
C PRO A 983 30.61 -20.04 9.07
N PHE A 984 29.89 -19.19 9.79
CA PHE A 984 29.19 -19.50 11.02
C PHE A 984 27.73 -19.06 10.95
N ASN A 985 26.86 -19.85 11.58
CA ASN A 985 25.46 -19.52 11.83
C ASN A 985 25.22 -19.54 13.34
N CYS A 986 24.83 -18.39 13.91
CA CYS A 986 24.39 -18.28 15.30
C CYS A 986 22.88 -18.12 15.34
N THR A 987 22.17 -19.02 16.04
CA THR A 987 20.72 -18.95 16.19
C THR A 987 20.37 -18.67 17.64
N PHE A 988 19.57 -17.61 17.86
CA PHE A 988 18.96 -17.29 19.14
C PHE A 988 17.45 -17.44 19.00
N LYS A 989 16.85 -18.31 19.81
CA LYS A 989 15.42 -18.62 19.72
C LYS A 989 14.72 -18.25 21.01
N ILE A 990 13.64 -17.48 20.88
CA ILE A 990 12.79 -17.02 21.97
C ILE A 990 11.40 -17.61 21.75
N GLN A 991 10.88 -18.30 22.75
CA GLN A 991 9.52 -18.85 22.70
C GLN A 991 8.72 -18.33 23.89
N ASN A 992 7.54 -17.79 23.64
CA ASN A 992 6.60 -17.38 24.68
C ASN A 992 5.73 -18.59 25.06
N LEU A 993 6.00 -19.21 26.20
CA LEU A 993 5.21 -20.30 26.78
C LEU A 993 4.05 -19.77 27.64
N GLY A 994 4.03 -18.46 27.88
CA GLY A 994 3.09 -17.76 28.74
C GLY A 994 1.73 -17.53 28.09
N PHE A 995 0.76 -17.22 28.93
CA PHE A 995 -0.60 -16.90 28.50
C PHE A 995 -0.74 -15.49 27.89
N PHE A 996 0.19 -14.59 28.21
CA PHE A 996 0.14 -13.17 27.82
C PHE A 996 1.12 -12.87 26.68
N PRO A 997 0.77 -11.97 25.74
CA PRO A 997 1.72 -11.47 24.75
C PRO A 997 2.77 -10.57 25.42
N GLU A 998 4.03 -10.67 24.98
CA GLU A 998 5.15 -9.93 25.58
C GLU A 998 5.91 -9.09 24.54
N ASP A 999 6.16 -7.82 24.87
CA ASP A 999 7.09 -6.95 24.16
C ASP A 999 8.51 -7.19 24.68
N ILE A 1000 9.37 -7.72 23.82
CA ILE A 1000 10.72 -8.14 24.17
C ILE A 1000 11.71 -7.32 23.35
N HIS A 1001 12.76 -6.84 24.01
CA HIS A 1001 13.90 -6.22 23.35
C HIS A 1001 15.08 -7.19 23.39
N LEU A 1002 15.46 -7.72 22.23
CA LEU A 1002 16.60 -8.61 22.09
C LEU A 1002 17.82 -7.78 21.67
N ARG A 1003 18.86 -7.77 22.50
CA ARG A 1003 20.16 -7.18 22.16
C ARG A 1003 21.18 -8.28 21.90
N ILE A 1004 21.71 -8.35 20.70
CA ILE A 1004 22.80 -9.26 20.32
C ILE A 1004 24.08 -8.46 20.12
N THR A 1005 25.17 -8.86 20.75
CA THR A 1005 26.46 -8.18 20.66
C THR A 1005 27.51 -9.13 20.11
N LEU A 1006 28.07 -8.77 18.96
CA LEU A 1006 29.02 -9.58 18.19
C LEU A 1006 30.41 -8.92 18.18
N PRO A 1007 31.48 -9.59 18.66
CA PRO A 1007 32.85 -9.06 18.60
C PRO A 1007 33.41 -9.12 17.17
N VAL A 1008 33.49 -7.97 16.50
CA VAL A 1008 33.85 -7.91 15.08
C VAL A 1008 35.30 -7.52 14.84
N ALA A 1009 35.96 -6.83 15.76
CA ALA A 1009 37.38 -6.50 15.66
C ALA A 1009 38.04 -6.35 17.03
N THR A 1010 39.36 -6.51 17.09
CA THR A 1010 40.15 -6.12 18.27
C THR A 1010 40.22 -4.60 18.40
N ARG A 1011 40.59 -4.08 19.57
CA ARG A 1011 40.87 -2.64 19.76
C ARG A 1011 42.00 -2.12 18.86
N GLY A 1012 42.89 -3.01 18.39
CA GLY A 1012 43.92 -2.69 17.40
C GLY A 1012 43.40 -2.52 15.96
N GLY A 1013 42.11 -2.77 15.72
CA GLY A 1013 41.45 -2.70 14.41
C GLY A 1013 41.61 -3.96 13.56
N ASN A 1014 42.04 -5.08 14.16
CA ASN A 1014 42.12 -6.37 13.46
C ASN A 1014 40.74 -7.03 13.43
N ARG A 1015 40.17 -7.23 12.23
CA ARG A 1015 38.85 -7.84 12.06
C ARG A 1015 38.83 -9.31 12.49
N LEU A 1016 37.85 -9.72 13.28
CA LEU A 1016 37.66 -11.06 13.83
C LEU A 1016 36.48 -11.79 13.19
N LEU A 1017 35.30 -11.16 13.16
CA LEU A 1017 34.07 -11.71 12.59
C LEU A 1017 33.51 -10.78 11.51
N PHE A 1018 32.94 -11.37 10.46
CA PHE A 1018 32.23 -10.66 9.40
C PHE A 1018 30.77 -11.09 9.41
N LEU A 1019 29.84 -10.15 9.60
CA LEU A 1019 28.40 -10.41 9.52
C LEU A 1019 27.91 -10.13 8.10
N HIS A 1020 27.29 -11.10 7.44
CA HIS A 1020 26.66 -10.95 6.12
C HIS A 1020 25.23 -10.46 6.23
N SER A 1021 24.43 -11.18 7.03
CA SER A 1021 23.01 -10.93 7.18
C SER A 1021 22.48 -11.43 8.51
N LEU A 1022 21.34 -10.86 8.89
CA LEU A 1022 20.49 -11.31 9.98
C LEU A 1022 19.16 -11.75 9.34
N THR A 1023 18.71 -12.96 9.64
CA THR A 1023 17.39 -13.44 9.24
C THR A 1023 16.53 -13.68 10.48
N SER A 1024 15.26 -13.31 10.40
CA SER A 1024 14.23 -13.54 11.42
C SER A 1024 13.07 -14.27 10.76
N ASP A 1025 12.51 -15.27 11.41
CA ASP A 1025 11.31 -16.01 10.97
C ASP A 1025 10.00 -15.24 11.24
N GLN A 1026 10.06 -14.15 12.02
CA GLN A 1026 8.91 -13.32 12.38
C GLN A 1026 8.84 -12.04 11.52
N GLU A 1027 7.78 -11.86 10.72
CA GLU A 1027 7.58 -10.71 9.81
C GLU A 1027 7.48 -9.34 10.52
N ASN A 1028 7.15 -9.34 11.82
CA ASN A 1028 6.96 -8.12 12.64
C ASN A 1028 8.15 -7.78 13.56
N ALA A 1029 9.33 -8.41 13.39
CA ALA A 1029 10.52 -8.10 14.17
C ALA A 1029 11.31 -6.95 13.52
N ASP A 1030 11.40 -5.81 14.21
CA ASP A 1030 12.19 -4.65 13.74
C ASP A 1030 13.59 -4.70 14.37
N CYS A 1031 14.61 -4.92 13.55
CA CYS A 1031 16.00 -5.09 13.98
C CYS A 1031 16.89 -3.98 13.42
N SER A 1032 17.54 -3.24 14.32
CA SER A 1032 18.51 -2.21 13.99
C SER A 1032 19.93 -2.72 14.26
N ILE A 1033 20.83 -2.54 13.28
CA ILE A 1033 22.24 -2.95 13.39
C ILE A 1033 23.10 -1.71 13.56
N TRP A 1034 23.78 -1.60 14.70
CA TRP A 1034 24.67 -0.51 15.07
C TRP A 1034 26.14 -0.97 15.00
N GLY A 1035 27.03 -0.09 14.52
CA GLY A 1035 28.47 -0.38 14.44
C GLY A 1035 28.91 -1.11 13.17
N ASN A 1036 28.05 -1.25 12.15
CA ASN A 1036 28.40 -1.88 10.87
C ASN A 1036 29.13 -0.92 9.86
N ASN A 1037 29.23 0.38 10.18
CA ASN A 1037 29.72 1.43 9.26
C ASN A 1037 31.23 1.77 9.40
N THR A 1038 31.99 0.99 10.15
CA THR A 1038 33.42 1.26 10.37
C THR A 1038 34.28 0.53 9.33
N ASP A 1039 35.05 1.30 8.56
CA ASP A 1039 36.02 0.81 7.58
C ASP A 1039 37.25 0.22 8.33
N TYR A 1040 37.13 -1.04 8.77
CA TYR A 1040 38.20 -1.74 9.49
C TYR A 1040 39.43 -1.95 8.60
N ARG A 1041 40.63 -2.06 9.19
CA ARG A 1041 41.90 -2.11 8.43
C ARG A 1041 41.88 -3.22 7.37
N ARG A 1042 42.10 -2.84 6.10
CA ARG A 1042 42.23 -3.79 4.98
C ARG A 1042 43.47 -4.68 5.07
N LYS A 1043 44.50 -4.25 5.82
CA LYS A 1043 45.72 -5.03 6.12
C LYS A 1043 45.79 -5.29 7.63
N PRO A 1044 45.86 -6.57 8.07
CA PRO A 1044 46.02 -6.90 9.48
C PRO A 1044 47.35 -6.37 10.04
N SER A 1045 47.35 -5.99 11.32
CA SER A 1045 48.55 -5.58 12.06
C SER A 1045 48.90 -6.59 13.14
N GLU A 1046 50.19 -6.76 13.42
CA GLU A 1046 50.65 -7.59 14.54
C GLU A 1046 50.11 -7.05 15.87
N GLU A 1047 49.52 -7.93 16.66
CA GLU A 1047 48.92 -7.66 17.97
C GLU A 1047 49.11 -8.92 18.83
N ASP A 1048 49.45 -8.77 20.11
CA ASP A 1048 49.66 -9.90 21.02
C ASP A 1048 48.45 -10.10 21.93
N LEU A 1049 47.72 -11.20 21.70
CA LEU A 1049 46.56 -11.63 22.48
C LEU A 1049 46.86 -12.87 23.34
N SER A 1050 48.13 -13.26 23.48
CA SER A 1050 48.52 -14.42 24.30
C SER A 1050 48.05 -14.37 25.76
N ARG A 1051 47.82 -13.16 26.29
CA ARG A 1051 47.32 -12.92 27.66
C ARG A 1051 45.81 -12.68 27.73
N VAL A 1052 45.10 -12.71 26.60
CA VAL A 1052 43.67 -12.41 26.50
C VAL A 1052 42.95 -13.68 26.04
N PRO A 1053 42.55 -14.56 26.97
CA PRO A 1053 41.98 -15.86 26.61
C PRO A 1053 40.58 -15.74 25.98
N GLN A 1054 39.87 -14.63 26.22
CA GLN A 1054 38.50 -14.43 25.76
C GLN A 1054 38.32 -13.02 25.18
N LEU A 1055 37.73 -12.95 24.00
CA LEU A 1055 37.35 -11.71 23.31
C LEU A 1055 35.83 -11.58 23.30
N ASN A 1056 35.35 -10.46 23.84
CA ASN A 1056 33.94 -10.17 24.04
C ASN A 1056 33.67 -8.67 23.95
N HIS A 1057 32.43 -8.26 24.28
CA HIS A 1057 32.01 -6.87 24.20
C HIS A 1057 32.79 -5.88 25.08
N SER A 1058 33.53 -6.34 26.10
CA SER A 1058 34.28 -5.46 27.00
C SER A 1058 35.67 -5.09 26.45
N ASN A 1059 36.25 -5.94 25.58
CA ASN A 1059 37.62 -5.82 25.10
C ASN A 1059 37.78 -5.83 23.57
N CYS A 1060 36.68 -5.86 22.82
CA CYS A 1060 36.63 -5.76 21.36
C CYS A 1060 35.73 -4.63 20.88
N ASP A 1061 35.92 -4.23 19.61
CA ASP A 1061 34.92 -3.49 18.87
C ASP A 1061 33.78 -4.44 18.48
N VAL A 1062 32.55 -3.99 18.66
CA VAL A 1062 31.35 -4.82 18.52
C VAL A 1062 30.33 -4.23 17.56
N ILE A 1063 29.60 -5.13 16.91
CA ILE A 1063 28.30 -4.81 16.32
C ILE A 1063 27.23 -5.09 17.38
N SER A 1064 26.33 -4.14 17.59
CA SER A 1064 25.11 -4.33 18.40
C SER A 1064 23.93 -4.47 17.46
N ILE A 1065 23.16 -5.53 17.62
CA ILE A 1065 21.90 -5.76 16.94
C ILE A 1065 20.81 -5.62 17.98
N ASP A 1066 19.96 -4.62 17.82
CA ASP A 1066 18.87 -4.31 18.73
C ASP A 1066 17.56 -4.60 17.99
N CYS A 1067 16.88 -5.68 18.40
CA CYS A 1067 15.63 -6.17 17.82
C CYS A 1067 14.47 -5.94 18.79
N VAL A 1068 13.39 -5.34 18.29
CA VAL A 1068 12.12 -5.19 19.01
C VAL A 1068 11.14 -6.20 18.43
N LEU A 1069 10.57 -7.03 19.30
CA LEU A 1069 9.58 -8.04 18.92
C LEU A 1069 8.39 -8.03 19.88
N ASN A 1070 7.20 -8.26 19.33
CA ASN A 1070 6.00 -8.58 20.11
C ASN A 1070 5.70 -10.06 19.88
N LEU A 1071 5.79 -10.86 20.93
CA LEU A 1071 5.63 -12.31 20.85
C LEU A 1071 4.32 -12.72 21.53
N ALA A 1072 3.34 -13.18 20.75
CA ALA A 1072 2.07 -13.65 21.30
C ALA A 1072 2.24 -14.98 22.06
N SER A 1073 1.24 -15.34 22.85
CA SER A 1073 1.20 -16.61 23.59
C SER A 1073 1.43 -17.81 22.65
N ASN A 1074 2.32 -18.73 23.03
CA ASN A 1074 2.74 -19.92 22.28
C ASN A 1074 3.40 -19.65 20.92
N GLN A 1075 3.82 -18.42 20.63
CA GLN A 1075 4.64 -18.12 19.46
C GLN A 1075 6.14 -18.23 19.76
N GLU A 1076 6.92 -18.42 18.72
CA GLU A 1076 8.37 -18.43 18.76
C GLU A 1076 8.95 -17.49 17.70
N ALA A 1077 10.14 -16.96 17.99
CA ALA A 1077 10.93 -16.15 17.09
C ALA A 1077 12.39 -16.65 17.11
N SER A 1078 12.96 -16.83 15.93
CA SER A 1078 14.32 -17.32 15.72
C SER A 1078 15.13 -16.28 14.96
N PHE A 1079 16.21 -15.82 15.58
CA PHE A 1079 17.15 -14.86 15.00
C PHE A 1079 18.41 -15.61 14.59
N ILE A 1080 18.69 -15.65 13.29
CA ILE A 1080 19.84 -16.36 12.71
C ILE A 1080 20.83 -15.35 12.14
N LEU A 1081 22.02 -15.29 12.73
CA LEU A 1081 23.14 -14.48 12.23
C LEU A 1081 23.98 -15.33 11.29
N HIS A 1082 24.17 -14.85 10.06
CA HIS A 1082 25.04 -15.45 9.07
C HIS A 1082 26.33 -14.63 8.92
N GLY A 1083 27.48 -15.26 9.07
CA GLY A 1083 28.76 -14.57 8.98
C GLY A 1083 29.93 -15.50 8.67
N ASP A 1084 31.13 -14.92 8.55
CA ASP A 1084 32.40 -15.65 8.39
C ASP A 1084 33.39 -15.26 9.48
N ILE A 1085 34.22 -16.21 9.90
CA ILE A 1085 35.41 -15.93 10.71
C ILE A 1085 36.50 -15.33 9.83
N TRP A 1086 37.11 -14.22 10.23
CA TRP A 1086 38.12 -13.51 9.45
C TRP A 1086 39.54 -14.07 9.68
N SER A 1087 39.80 -15.20 9.04
CA SER A 1087 41.06 -15.96 9.15
C SER A 1087 42.33 -15.14 8.87
N LYS A 1088 42.28 -14.15 7.97
CA LYS A 1088 43.44 -13.31 7.59
C LYS A 1088 44.04 -12.55 8.78
N SER A 1089 43.21 -11.98 9.64
CA SER A 1089 43.70 -11.27 10.83
C SER A 1089 44.17 -12.24 11.90
N LEU A 1090 43.42 -13.32 12.12
CA LEU A 1090 43.73 -14.32 13.14
C LEU A 1090 45.07 -15.03 12.89
N ARG A 1091 45.53 -15.13 11.63
CA ARG A 1091 46.88 -15.61 11.31
C ARG A 1091 47.99 -14.67 11.80
N VAL A 1092 47.77 -13.35 11.68
CA VAL A 1092 48.76 -12.31 12.00
C VAL A 1092 48.81 -11.99 13.50
N VAL A 1093 47.66 -12.05 14.19
CA VAL A 1093 47.56 -11.78 15.63
C VAL A 1093 48.17 -12.93 16.44
N ASN A 1094 49.02 -12.67 17.43
CA ASN A 1094 49.72 -13.68 18.22
C ASN A 1094 48.84 -14.22 19.36
N PHE A 1095 48.46 -15.51 19.31
CA PHE A 1095 47.75 -16.23 20.39
C PHE A 1095 47.91 -17.74 20.20
N ARG A 1096 47.74 -18.52 21.28
CA ARG A 1096 47.71 -19.99 21.24
C ARG A 1096 46.29 -20.52 21.05
N SER A 1097 45.38 -20.03 21.90
CA SER A 1097 43.93 -20.26 21.81
C SER A 1097 43.19 -19.03 22.30
N VAL A 1098 42.09 -18.67 21.63
CA VAL A 1098 41.24 -17.53 22.00
C VAL A 1098 39.78 -17.86 21.77
N SER A 1099 38.93 -17.49 22.72
CA SER A 1099 37.48 -17.69 22.63
C SER A 1099 36.78 -16.39 22.22
N LEU A 1100 36.09 -16.37 21.07
CA LEU A 1100 35.23 -15.24 20.68
C LEU A 1100 33.82 -15.47 21.23
N VAL A 1101 33.26 -14.51 21.97
CA VAL A 1101 31.95 -14.69 22.63
C VAL A 1101 30.92 -13.70 22.13
N VAL A 1102 29.85 -14.23 21.54
CA VAL A 1102 28.64 -13.52 21.11
C VAL A 1102 27.64 -13.54 22.25
N PHE A 1103 27.13 -12.37 22.63
CA PHE A 1103 26.13 -12.23 23.68
C PHE A 1103 24.77 -11.95 23.09
N ALA A 1104 23.73 -12.54 23.64
CA ALA A 1104 22.35 -12.15 23.41
C ALA A 1104 21.66 -11.98 24.75
N ALA A 1105 21.07 -10.82 24.97
CA ALA A 1105 20.40 -10.45 26.22
C ALA A 1105 18.96 -10.04 25.93
N LEU A 1106 18.01 -10.58 26.70
CA LEU A 1106 16.65 -10.09 26.70
C LEU A 1106 16.55 -8.93 27.68
N GLN A 1107 16.04 -7.81 27.17
CA GLN A 1107 15.75 -6.62 27.93
C GLN A 1107 14.26 -6.35 27.90
N ARG A 1108 13.78 -5.80 29.00
CA ARG A 1108 12.42 -5.30 29.11
C ARG A 1108 12.40 -3.86 28.65
N LYS A 1109 11.32 -3.46 27.98
CA LYS A 1109 11.04 -2.04 27.73
C LYS A 1109 10.97 -1.28 29.06
N PHE A 1110 11.40 -0.02 29.07
CA PHE A 1110 11.24 0.85 30.24
C PHE A 1110 9.77 0.87 30.69
N GLN A 1111 9.53 0.71 31.99
CA GLN A 1111 8.19 0.55 32.60
C GLN A 1111 7.40 -0.70 32.17
N SER A 1112 8.06 -1.71 31.55
CA SER A 1112 7.39 -2.95 31.17
C SER A 1112 6.62 -3.54 32.37
N PRO A 1113 5.38 -3.96 32.13
CA PRO A 1113 4.58 -4.61 33.16
C PRO A 1113 5.05 -6.03 33.47
N PHE A 1114 5.89 -6.60 32.60
CA PHE A 1114 6.41 -7.94 32.78
C PHE A 1114 7.67 -7.94 33.65
N ILE A 1115 7.86 -9.02 34.41
CA ILE A 1115 9.07 -9.30 35.16
C ILE A 1115 9.65 -10.63 34.68
N PHE A 1116 10.95 -10.63 34.44
CA PHE A 1116 11.71 -11.84 34.19
C PHE A 1116 12.09 -12.50 35.52
N LEU A 1117 12.11 -13.83 35.56
CA LEU A 1117 12.58 -14.59 36.73
C LEU A 1117 14.10 -14.40 36.95
N GLU A 1118 14.85 -14.27 35.85
CA GLU A 1118 16.25 -13.85 35.82
C GLU A 1118 16.29 -12.33 35.62
N GLU A 1119 17.13 -11.59 36.36
CA GLU A 1119 17.20 -10.11 36.25
C GLU A 1119 17.45 -9.65 34.80
N VAL A 1120 18.30 -10.38 34.07
CA VAL A 1120 18.55 -10.23 32.63
C VAL A 1120 18.80 -11.63 32.05
N PRO A 1121 17.88 -12.21 31.26
CA PRO A 1121 18.11 -13.48 30.59
C PRO A 1121 19.19 -13.33 29.52
N ILE A 1122 20.37 -13.93 29.75
CA ILE A 1122 21.51 -13.87 28.84
C ILE A 1122 21.83 -15.26 28.28
N ARG A 1123 22.09 -15.34 26.98
CA ARG A 1123 22.63 -16.53 26.31
C ARG A 1123 23.87 -16.14 25.52
N GLN A 1124 24.92 -16.95 25.62
CA GLN A 1124 26.21 -16.67 24.99
C GLN A 1124 26.62 -17.80 24.04
N ILE A 1125 27.09 -17.48 22.84
CA ILE A 1125 27.70 -18.44 21.92
C ILE A 1125 29.21 -18.19 21.90
N THR A 1126 30.01 -19.24 22.04
CA THR A 1126 31.48 -19.16 22.09
C THR A 1126 32.06 -19.87 20.89
N PHE A 1127 32.97 -19.21 20.18
CA PHE A 1127 33.82 -19.80 19.16
C PHE A 1127 35.24 -19.97 19.70
N ASP A 1128 35.68 -21.20 19.92
CA ASP A 1128 37.05 -21.47 20.37
C ASP A 1128 37.99 -21.59 19.17
N ILE A 1129 38.96 -20.69 19.08
CA ILE A 1129 39.90 -20.61 17.97
C ILE A 1129 41.32 -20.96 18.45
N SER A 1130 41.96 -21.94 17.83
CA SER A 1130 43.34 -22.36 18.14
C SER A 1130 44.25 -22.25 16.92
N LYS A 1131 45.56 -22.09 17.16
CA LYS A 1131 46.59 -22.22 16.11
C LYS A 1131 47.29 -23.56 16.24
N GLN A 1132 47.51 -24.21 15.10
CA GLN A 1132 48.29 -25.44 15.05
C GLN A 1132 49.75 -25.14 15.41
N GLU A 1133 50.28 -25.79 16.44
CA GLU A 1133 51.71 -25.74 16.76
C GLU A 1133 52.46 -26.60 15.73
N GLU A 1134 53.44 -26.05 15.02
CA GLU A 1134 54.45 -26.84 14.31
C GLU A 1134 55.40 -27.43 15.35
N TRP A 1135 55.28 -28.72 15.63
CA TRP A 1135 56.20 -29.43 16.50
C TRP A 1135 57.49 -29.71 15.71
N GLU A 1136 58.44 -28.79 15.72
CA GLU A 1136 59.83 -29.15 15.42
C GLU A 1136 60.37 -29.98 16.59
N VAL A 1137 60.42 -31.30 16.42
CA VAL A 1137 61.04 -32.20 17.39
C VAL A 1137 62.51 -31.76 17.55
N PRO A 1138 62.95 -31.35 18.76
CA PRO A 1138 64.31 -30.89 18.96
C PRO A 1138 65.28 -32.01 18.56
N ILE A 1139 66.30 -31.70 17.76
CA ILE A 1139 67.28 -32.68 17.24
C ILE A 1139 67.85 -33.56 18.37
N TRP A 1140 67.94 -33.04 19.60
CA TRP A 1140 68.41 -33.80 20.77
C TRP A 1140 67.48 -34.96 21.17
N VAL A 1141 66.17 -34.85 20.95
CA VAL A 1141 65.19 -35.95 21.16
C VAL A 1141 65.37 -37.04 20.11
N ILE A 1142 65.70 -36.68 18.87
CA ILE A 1142 66.04 -37.65 17.81
C ILE A 1142 67.35 -38.36 18.15
N ILE A 1143 68.36 -37.64 18.64
CA ILE A 1143 69.65 -38.21 19.07
C ILE A 1143 69.48 -39.15 20.26
N THR A 1144 68.69 -38.77 21.28
CA THR A 1144 68.46 -39.65 22.45
C THR A 1144 67.58 -40.84 22.11
N SER A 1145 66.58 -40.68 21.25
CA SER A 1145 65.73 -41.78 20.80
C SER A 1145 66.50 -42.78 19.93
N THR A 1146 67.45 -42.32 19.11
CA THR A 1146 68.32 -43.21 18.31
C THR A 1146 69.35 -43.92 19.17
N LEU A 1147 69.98 -43.24 20.13
CA LEU A 1147 70.88 -43.88 21.12
C LEU A 1147 70.14 -44.88 22.02
N GLY A 1148 68.95 -44.52 22.50
CA GLY A 1148 68.09 -45.40 23.29
C GLY A 1148 67.60 -46.61 22.49
N GLY A 1149 67.21 -46.39 21.24
CA GLY A 1149 66.82 -47.46 20.31
C GLY A 1149 67.96 -48.43 20.01
N LEU A 1150 69.19 -47.93 19.78
CA LEU A 1150 70.38 -48.77 19.60
C LEU A 1150 70.76 -49.55 20.86
N LEU A 1151 70.62 -48.95 22.04
CA LEU A 1151 70.87 -49.62 23.32
C LEU A 1151 69.85 -50.76 23.54
N LEU A 1152 68.57 -50.50 23.25
CA LEU A 1152 67.49 -51.48 23.33
C LEU A 1152 67.73 -52.62 22.34
N LEU A 1153 68.11 -52.30 21.09
CA LEU A 1153 68.46 -53.29 20.06
C LEU A 1153 69.65 -54.15 20.49
N ALA A 1154 70.70 -53.56 21.06
CA ALA A 1154 71.85 -54.29 21.56
C ALA A 1154 71.47 -55.24 22.71
N LEU A 1155 70.61 -54.79 23.64
CA LEU A 1155 70.08 -55.63 24.72
C LEU A 1155 69.20 -56.77 24.19
N LEU A 1156 68.39 -56.51 23.16
CA LEU A 1156 67.57 -57.51 22.49
C LEU A 1156 68.42 -58.54 21.74
N VAL A 1157 69.48 -58.12 21.04
CA VAL A 1157 70.44 -59.02 20.40
C VAL A 1157 71.18 -59.86 21.45
N LEU A 1158 71.57 -59.28 22.58
CA LEU A 1158 72.18 -60.01 23.69
C LEU A 1158 71.21 -61.04 24.30
N ALA A 1159 69.95 -60.68 24.48
CA ALA A 1159 68.89 -61.57 24.96
C ALA A 1159 68.61 -62.71 23.97
N LEU A 1160 68.51 -62.41 22.68
CA LEU A 1160 68.31 -63.40 21.61
C LEU A 1160 69.53 -64.32 21.42
N TRP A 1161 70.76 -63.80 21.64
CA TRP A 1161 71.97 -64.61 21.66
C TRP A 1161 72.03 -65.55 22.87
N LYS A 1162 71.65 -65.07 24.07
CA LYS A 1162 71.57 -65.91 25.27
C LYS A 1162 70.45 -66.95 25.21
N LEU A 1163 69.37 -66.67 24.48
CA LEU A 1163 68.26 -67.59 24.21
C LEU A 1163 68.53 -68.54 23.03
N GLY A 1164 69.76 -68.55 22.48
CA GLY A 1164 70.21 -69.55 21.52
C GLY A 1164 69.72 -69.34 20.08
N PHE A 1165 69.12 -68.19 19.76
CA PHE A 1165 68.44 -67.93 18.48
C PHE A 1165 69.38 -67.81 17.27
N PHE A 1166 70.69 -67.65 17.49
CA PHE A 1166 71.72 -67.57 16.44
C PHE A 1166 72.51 -68.88 16.25
N LYS A 1167 72.10 -70.00 16.85
CA LYS A 1167 72.65 -71.33 16.52
C LYS A 1167 71.77 -72.02 15.49
N ARG A 1168 72.17 -71.99 14.22
CA ARG A 1168 71.59 -72.83 13.17
C ARG A 1168 72.60 -73.90 12.77
N SER A 1169 72.31 -75.16 13.08
CA SER A 1169 72.91 -76.31 12.39
C SER A 1169 72.13 -76.53 11.09
N HIS A 1170 72.76 -76.28 9.96
CA HIS A 1170 72.30 -76.80 8.67
C HIS A 1170 72.72 -78.28 8.62
N HIS A 1171 71.76 -79.20 8.62
CA HIS A 1171 71.99 -80.64 8.42
C HIS A 1171 71.92 -80.94 6.92
N GLU A 1172 72.90 -81.72 6.43
CA GLU A 1172 72.97 -82.35 5.11
C GLU A 1172 71.71 -83.19 4.85
N ARG A 1173 71.04 -83.07 3.69
CA ARG A 1173 71.26 -83.77 2.39
C ARG A 1173 70.88 -85.26 2.45
N GLU A 1174 70.28 -85.72 1.34
CA GLU A 1174 69.79 -87.09 1.01
C GLU A 1174 68.37 -87.39 1.56
N GLU A 1175 67.41 -87.94 0.82
CA GLU A 1175 67.28 -88.51 -0.53
C GLU A 1175 65.74 -88.65 -0.73
N GLU A 1176 65.15 -88.11 -1.80
CA GLU A 1176 64.81 -88.81 -3.06
C GLU A 1176 63.42 -89.50 -3.07
N ASP A 1177 62.89 -89.57 -4.30
CA ASP A 1177 61.76 -90.36 -4.79
C ASP A 1177 60.33 -89.85 -4.50
N LYS A 1178 59.43 -89.73 -5.48
CA LYS A 1178 59.39 -90.21 -6.88
C LYS A 1178 58.27 -89.53 -7.66
N ASP A 1179 58.47 -89.42 -8.96
CA ASP A 1179 57.56 -88.92 -10.00
C ASP A 1179 56.18 -89.62 -10.08
N MET A 1180 55.11 -88.86 -10.33
CA MET A 1180 54.09 -89.10 -11.39
C MET A 1180 52.98 -88.02 -11.40
N GLU A 1181 52.67 -87.58 -12.64
CA GLU A 1181 51.66 -86.63 -13.15
C GLU A 1181 51.94 -85.12 -13.15
#